data_AF-L5KCQ6-F1
#
_entry.id   AF-L5KCQ6-F1
#
_cell.length_a   1.000
_cell.length_b   1.000
_cell.length_c   1.000
_cell.angle_alpha   90.00
_cell.angle_beta   90.00
_cell.angle_gamma   90.00
#
_symmetry.space_group_name_H-M   'P 1'
#
loop_
_entity.id
_entity.type
_entity.pdbx_description
1 polymer ?
#
loop_
_entity_poly.entity_id
_entity_poly.type
_entity_poly.pdbx_seq_one_letter_code
_entity_poly.pdbx_strand_id
1 'polypeptide(L)'
;MVSSLSVLLERDRLRCGTVREAVGFRKQPVTGAGGSVEVSQRQGLMLLRTAAASCCALYETSWEDVMQVMGRGREPYQEIYDHLLEAPVTREQLNHYRNVAENARSELAATLVKFECAQSELRDLRSKMLSKEVSCQELKAEMETCKEDNARKSSLLTSLRDRVQELEEEAAAISSSKIRTEIAAHTAIKENQELKKKVVELDEKLQRCLQEHEENENRVSKNRREHEAFLAQLRDCLDPDKKNEKASEEDLILKLGELCEENAFMKGQIVTFEETVTVHEMEAKASRETIMRLVSEVNREQKKAASCTEEKGKLHQDLLSAIEVKEGLEREVKIFQGRLLAGQRVWDASKQELSLLKKSSCEFEKRLKASLDAAAALQRQNSSFREKIVTLLRGSPGMTESTEEAILETIREMGLQEESRNRMVSQLEAQISELAEQLENESGFHQKALQRAQKAENKLETLQDQLTHLEGELVSGDVLRDNLNFEKQKYLKFLDQLSEKMKLDQMAAELGFDMRLDAVLARTEQLVRLESNAVIENKTIAHNLQRKLKTQKERLESKELHMNLLRQKIAQLEEEKQARTALAVERDEANLTIRKLQKKAERLQKELSESRESNTELKAKLADTNELKASAQLHFLVAFC
;
A
#
# COMPACT_ATOMS: atom_id res chain seq x y z
N MET A 1 61.02 -100.87 37.25
CA MET A 1 61.54 -101.86 36.27
C MET A 1 60.58 -101.86 35.10
N VAL A 2 60.95 -101.16 34.03
CA VAL A 2 61.43 -101.71 32.76
C VAL A 2 60.30 -102.35 31.94
N SER A 3 60.07 -101.69 30.80
CA SER A 3 59.21 -101.95 29.66
C SER A 3 59.33 -103.34 29.03
N SER A 4 58.42 -103.53 28.05
CA SER A 4 58.60 -104.26 26.77
C SER A 4 57.96 -105.65 26.76
N LEU A 5 57.29 -106.14 25.71
CA LEU A 5 56.84 -105.66 24.38
C LEU A 5 56.19 -106.89 23.68
N SER A 6 55.50 -106.61 22.56
CA SER A 6 55.15 -107.53 21.43
C SER A 6 53.82 -108.28 21.54
N VAL A 7 52.78 -108.02 20.72
CA VAL A 7 52.59 -108.12 19.24
C VAL A 7 52.22 -109.55 18.77
N LEU A 8 51.06 -109.67 18.11
CA LEU A 8 50.70 -110.52 16.93
C LEU A 8 49.16 -110.46 16.74
N LEU A 9 48.61 -109.82 15.68
CA LEU A 9 48.25 -110.36 14.34
C LEU A 9 47.14 -111.43 14.36
N GLU A 10 46.00 -111.18 13.69
CA GLU A 10 45.57 -111.85 12.44
C GLU A 10 44.16 -111.35 12.01
N ARG A 11 43.93 -111.41 10.69
CA ARG A 11 42.70 -111.06 9.93
C ARG A 11 41.54 -112.03 10.19
N ASP A 12 40.30 -111.58 9.95
CA ASP A 12 39.41 -112.32 9.04
C ASP A 12 38.24 -111.50 8.45
N ARG A 13 37.87 -111.90 7.23
CA ARG A 13 36.85 -111.35 6.32
C ARG A 13 35.69 -112.36 6.18
N LEU A 14 34.59 -111.92 5.54
CA LEU A 14 33.43 -112.66 4.96
C LEU A 14 32.18 -112.64 5.88
N ARG A 15 30.92 -112.47 5.44
CA ARG A 15 30.19 -112.41 4.15
C ARG A 15 28.82 -111.74 4.46
N CYS A 16 28.31 -110.80 3.68
CA CYS A 16 27.45 -110.97 2.48
C CYS A 16 25.94 -111.09 2.79
N GLY A 17 25.15 -110.20 2.18
CA GLY A 17 23.69 -110.15 2.25
C GLY A 17 23.12 -108.97 1.44
N THR A 18 23.06 -109.16 0.13
CA THR A 18 22.50 -108.25 -0.89
C THR A 18 20.98 -108.36 -0.97
N VAL A 19 20.28 -107.27 -1.33
CA VAL A 19 19.05 -107.12 -2.19
C VAL A 19 18.48 -105.72 -1.88
N ARG A 20 18.70 -104.67 -2.68
CA ARG A 20 18.03 -104.28 -3.94
C ARG A 20 16.52 -104.08 -3.79
N GLU A 21 16.08 -102.83 -3.62
CA GLU A 21 14.93 -102.28 -4.34
C GLU A 21 14.92 -100.74 -4.34
N ALA A 22 14.53 -100.20 -5.48
CA ALA A 22 14.58 -98.79 -5.82
C ALA A 22 13.15 -98.26 -5.96
N VAL A 23 12.82 -97.15 -5.32
CA VAL A 23 11.83 -96.18 -5.82
C VAL A 23 12.26 -94.80 -5.34
N GLY A 24 12.49 -93.88 -6.29
CA GLY A 24 12.91 -92.52 -6.01
C GLY A 24 11.78 -91.62 -5.54
N PHE A 25 12.14 -90.55 -4.83
CA PHE A 25 11.43 -89.27 -4.93
C PHE A 25 12.44 -88.13 -4.75
N ARG A 26 12.44 -87.23 -5.74
CA ARG A 26 13.18 -85.97 -5.76
C ARG A 26 12.78 -85.08 -4.58
N LYS A 27 13.74 -84.36 -4.00
CA LYS A 27 13.63 -82.92 -3.67
C LYS A 27 15.02 -82.31 -3.50
N GLN A 28 15.22 -81.16 -4.13
CA GLN A 28 16.42 -80.33 -4.19
C GLN A 28 16.79 -79.72 -2.81
N PRO A 29 18.06 -79.36 -2.56
CA PRO A 29 18.41 -78.30 -1.62
C PRO A 29 18.53 -76.95 -2.36
N VAL A 30 17.85 -75.94 -1.81
CA VAL A 30 17.98 -74.53 -2.21
C VAL A 30 19.23 -73.96 -1.53
N THR A 31 20.21 -73.56 -2.33
CA THR A 31 21.28 -72.66 -1.93
C THR A 31 20.75 -71.23 -1.95
N GLY A 32 20.63 -70.62 -0.77
CA GLY A 32 20.19 -69.23 -0.59
C GLY A 32 21.38 -68.27 -0.54
N ALA A 33 21.35 -67.29 -1.42
CA ALA A 33 22.36 -66.26 -1.65
C ALA A 33 22.60 -65.37 -0.42
N GLY A 34 23.86 -65.27 0.03
CA GLY A 34 24.28 -64.32 1.06
C GLY A 34 25.61 -63.61 0.78
N GLY A 35 26.27 -63.88 -0.36
CA GLY A 35 27.63 -63.39 -0.63
C GLY A 35 27.75 -62.19 -1.58
N SER A 36 26.67 -61.73 -2.21
CA SER A 36 26.77 -60.78 -3.34
C SER A 36 26.38 -59.33 -3.00
N VAL A 37 25.81 -59.07 -1.83
CA VAL A 37 25.33 -57.72 -1.47
C VAL A 37 26.40 -56.88 -0.75
N GLU A 38 27.25 -57.49 0.09
CA GLU A 38 28.28 -56.74 0.84
C GLU A 38 29.45 -56.24 -0.03
N VAL A 39 29.83 -56.98 -1.08
CA VAL A 39 30.90 -56.55 -2.01
C VAL A 39 30.41 -55.41 -2.91
N SER A 40 29.14 -55.42 -3.31
CA SER A 40 28.54 -54.38 -4.15
C SER A 40 28.29 -53.08 -3.37
N GLN A 41 27.91 -53.14 -2.09
CA GLN A 41 27.79 -51.95 -1.24
C GLN A 41 29.14 -51.31 -0.90
N ARG A 42 30.20 -52.10 -0.68
CA ARG A 42 31.55 -51.55 -0.44
C ARG A 42 32.17 -50.92 -1.69
N GLN A 43 31.90 -51.45 -2.89
CA GLN A 43 32.33 -50.82 -4.16
C GLN A 43 31.52 -49.55 -4.49
N GLY A 44 30.22 -49.50 -4.17
CA GLY A 44 29.40 -48.30 -4.35
C GLY A 44 29.81 -47.13 -3.44
N LEU A 45 30.19 -47.40 -2.19
CA LEU A 45 30.66 -46.38 -1.25
C LEU A 45 32.07 -45.85 -1.57
N MET A 46 32.92 -46.65 -2.23
CA MET A 46 34.22 -46.19 -2.72
C MET A 46 34.07 -45.23 -3.90
N LEU A 47 33.18 -45.55 -4.86
CA LEU A 47 32.91 -44.71 -6.04
C LEU A 47 32.23 -43.38 -5.69
N LEU A 48 31.37 -43.35 -4.66
CA LEU A 48 30.76 -42.12 -4.15
C LEU A 48 31.77 -41.22 -3.41
N ARG A 49 32.76 -41.78 -2.72
CA ARG A 49 33.83 -41.00 -2.07
C ARG A 49 34.83 -40.43 -3.06
N THR A 50 35.16 -41.11 -4.15
CA THR A 50 36.00 -40.54 -5.24
C THR A 50 35.25 -39.50 -6.07
N ALA A 51 33.95 -39.65 -6.28
CA ALA A 51 33.13 -38.63 -6.96
C ALA A 51 32.97 -37.34 -6.13
N ALA A 52 32.82 -37.44 -4.81
CA ALA A 52 32.73 -36.28 -3.92
C ALA A 52 34.07 -35.51 -3.81
N ALA A 53 35.20 -36.22 -3.79
CA ALA A 53 36.53 -35.59 -3.77
C ALA A 53 36.87 -34.86 -5.09
N SER A 54 36.36 -35.33 -6.24
CA SER A 54 36.59 -34.69 -7.53
C SER A 54 35.69 -33.47 -7.79
N CYS A 55 34.54 -33.36 -7.11
CA CYS A 55 33.68 -32.17 -7.21
C CYS A 55 34.16 -31.00 -6.33
N CYS A 56 34.78 -31.27 -5.18
CA CYS A 56 35.34 -30.18 -4.35
C CYS A 56 36.56 -29.51 -4.99
N ALA A 57 37.39 -30.25 -5.74
CA ALA A 57 38.58 -29.69 -6.40
C ALA A 57 38.28 -28.77 -7.60
N LEU A 58 37.06 -28.83 -8.16
CA LEU A 58 36.63 -28.01 -9.30
C LEU A 58 35.93 -26.70 -8.89
N TYR A 59 35.61 -26.51 -7.61
CA TYR A 59 34.95 -25.28 -7.13
C TYR A 59 35.90 -24.31 -6.43
N GLU A 60 37.06 -24.76 -5.93
CA GLU A 60 38.08 -23.89 -5.32
C GLU A 60 39.00 -23.22 -6.37
N THR A 61 39.18 -23.83 -7.54
CA THR A 61 40.02 -23.27 -8.62
C THR A 61 39.36 -22.12 -9.40
N SER A 62 38.04 -21.95 -9.30
CA SER A 62 37.33 -20.89 -10.05
C SER A 62 37.24 -19.55 -9.30
N TRP A 63 37.44 -19.51 -7.99
CA TRP A 63 37.33 -18.26 -7.21
C TRP A 63 38.65 -17.49 -7.10
N GLU A 64 39.80 -18.16 -7.14
CA GLU A 64 41.11 -17.51 -7.15
C GLU A 64 41.44 -16.87 -8.52
N ASP A 65 41.02 -17.47 -9.64
CA ASP A 65 41.17 -16.90 -10.98
C ASP A 65 40.29 -15.65 -11.20
N VAL A 66 39.09 -15.61 -10.61
CA VAL A 66 38.18 -14.45 -10.73
C VAL A 66 38.68 -13.24 -9.91
N MET A 67 39.33 -13.47 -8.75
CA MET A 67 39.96 -12.37 -8.00
C MET A 67 41.27 -11.88 -8.61
N GLN A 68 41.98 -12.70 -9.40
CA GLN A 68 43.20 -12.28 -10.08
C GLN A 68 42.95 -11.49 -11.38
N VAL A 69 41.77 -11.67 -12.00
CA VAL A 69 41.33 -10.90 -13.18
C VAL A 69 40.77 -9.51 -12.82
N MET A 70 40.16 -9.33 -11.64
CA MET A 70 39.70 -8.00 -11.20
C MET A 70 40.80 -7.09 -10.62
N GLY A 71 42.04 -7.59 -10.49
CA GLY A 71 43.18 -6.86 -9.90
C GLY A 71 44.20 -6.27 -10.89
N ARG A 72 44.05 -6.47 -12.20
CA ARG A 72 44.96 -5.91 -13.22
C ARG A 72 44.21 -5.04 -14.22
N GLY A 73 44.16 -3.75 -13.92
CA GLY A 73 43.59 -2.74 -14.81
C GLY A 73 43.96 -1.34 -14.35
N ARG A 74 45.25 -1.07 -14.10
CA ARG A 74 45.79 0.29 -14.11
C ARG A 74 46.76 0.40 -15.26
N GLU A 75 46.23 0.70 -16.44
CA GLU A 75 47.00 1.38 -17.48
C GLU A 75 46.68 2.89 -17.41
N PRO A 76 47.69 3.76 -17.53
CA PRO A 76 47.50 5.20 -17.53
C PRO A 76 47.11 5.65 -18.94
N TYR A 77 45.82 5.89 -19.18
CA TYR A 77 45.40 6.59 -20.38
C TYR A 77 45.65 8.09 -20.23
N GLN A 78 46.63 8.51 -21.02
CA GLN A 78 46.99 9.88 -21.39
C GLN A 78 45.77 10.74 -21.69
N GLU A 79 45.76 11.93 -21.09
CA GLU A 79 44.90 13.06 -21.43
C GLU A 79 45.10 13.47 -22.90
N ILE A 80 44.12 13.13 -23.73
CA ILE A 80 43.83 13.82 -24.98
C ILE A 80 42.40 14.33 -24.81
N TYR A 81 42.24 15.56 -24.31
CA TYR A 81 41.11 16.46 -24.61
C TYR A 81 41.50 17.87 -24.14
N ASP A 82 42.47 18.44 -24.85
CA ASP A 82 42.49 19.88 -25.04
C ASP A 82 41.63 20.16 -26.29
N HIS A 83 40.75 21.16 -26.17
CA HIS A 83 39.88 21.73 -27.20
C HIS A 83 38.47 21.14 -27.37
N LEU A 84 37.56 21.52 -26.47
CA LEU A 84 36.16 21.77 -26.84
C LEU A 84 35.52 22.82 -25.91
N LEU A 85 35.48 24.06 -26.40
CA LEU A 85 34.51 25.14 -26.09
C LEU A 85 34.38 25.61 -24.63
N GLU A 86 35.10 26.68 -24.28
CA GLU A 86 34.68 27.62 -23.21
C GLU A 86 33.38 28.34 -23.64
N ALA A 87 32.24 27.73 -23.34
CA ALA A 87 31.00 28.48 -23.12
C ALA A 87 30.99 28.94 -21.66
N PRO A 88 30.52 30.17 -21.33
CA PRO A 88 30.37 30.58 -19.94
C PRO A 88 29.25 29.74 -19.33
N VAL A 89 29.61 28.62 -18.69
CA VAL A 89 28.68 27.80 -17.94
C VAL A 89 28.11 28.68 -16.84
N THR A 90 26.80 28.90 -16.88
CA THR A 90 26.11 29.70 -15.87
C THR A 90 26.37 29.07 -14.49
N ARG A 91 26.52 29.91 -13.46
CA ARG A 91 26.74 29.45 -12.07
C ARG A 91 25.72 28.39 -11.63
N GLU A 92 24.51 28.47 -12.17
CA GLU A 92 23.41 27.53 -11.96
C GLU A 92 23.68 26.14 -12.54
N GLN A 93 24.24 26.03 -13.74
CA GLN A 93 24.62 24.75 -14.34
C GLN A 93 25.76 24.07 -13.55
N LEU A 94 26.77 24.82 -13.11
CA LEU A 94 27.84 24.28 -12.25
C LEU A 94 27.30 23.80 -10.90
N ASN A 95 26.38 24.53 -10.29
CA ASN A 95 25.72 24.12 -9.05
C ASN A 95 24.84 22.87 -9.26
N HIS A 96 24.13 22.77 -10.39
CA HIS A 96 23.34 21.59 -10.73
C HIS A 96 24.23 20.33 -10.84
N TYR A 97 25.33 20.39 -11.61
CA TYR A 97 26.25 19.25 -11.72
C TYR A 97 26.92 18.90 -10.39
N ARG A 98 27.26 19.90 -9.55
CA ARG A 98 27.79 19.65 -8.20
C ARG A 98 26.77 18.91 -7.33
N ASN A 99 25.51 19.36 -7.31
CA ASN A 99 24.46 18.72 -6.52
C ASN A 99 24.17 17.30 -7.01
N VAL A 100 24.14 17.07 -8.33
CA VAL A 100 23.98 15.72 -8.90
C VAL A 100 25.14 14.81 -8.50
N ALA A 101 26.38 15.31 -8.56
CA ALA A 101 27.55 14.55 -8.13
C ALA A 101 27.58 14.27 -6.61
N GLU A 102 27.16 15.22 -5.78
CA GLU A 102 27.03 15.05 -4.32
C GLU A 102 25.91 14.06 -3.96
N ASN A 103 24.77 14.12 -4.65
CA ASN A 103 23.69 13.14 -4.50
C ASN A 103 24.15 11.75 -4.90
N ALA A 104 24.80 11.59 -6.06
CA ALA A 104 25.34 10.32 -6.51
C ALA A 104 26.40 9.76 -5.54
N ARG A 105 27.26 10.61 -4.95
CA ARG A 105 28.21 10.20 -3.90
C ARG A 105 27.50 9.76 -2.62
N SER A 106 26.43 10.45 -2.23
CA SER A 106 25.65 10.13 -1.05
C SER A 106 24.89 8.81 -1.22
N GLU A 107 24.31 8.58 -2.39
CA GLU A 107 23.67 7.31 -2.77
C GLU A 107 24.68 6.16 -2.83
N LEU A 108 25.88 6.41 -3.37
CA LEU A 108 26.97 5.44 -3.36
C LEU A 108 27.41 5.11 -1.92
N ALA A 109 27.55 6.10 -1.04
CA ALA A 109 27.89 5.86 0.35
C ALA A 109 26.78 5.05 1.08
N ALA A 110 25.51 5.38 0.84
CA ALA A 110 24.38 4.66 1.43
C ALA A 110 24.29 3.21 0.93
N THR A 111 24.58 2.96 -0.35
CA THR A 111 24.60 1.60 -0.91
C THR A 111 25.79 0.79 -0.42
N LEU A 112 26.97 1.41 -0.25
CA LEU A 112 28.14 0.77 0.36
C LEU A 112 27.87 0.35 1.82
N VAL A 113 27.27 1.20 2.64
CA VAL A 113 26.90 0.84 4.02
C VAL A 113 25.92 -0.34 4.03
N LYS A 114 24.90 -0.33 3.16
CA LYS A 114 23.95 -1.46 3.03
C LYS A 114 24.66 -2.75 2.61
N PHE A 115 25.61 -2.66 1.68
CA PHE A 115 26.41 -3.80 1.23
C PHE A 115 27.28 -4.35 2.37
N GLU A 116 27.96 -3.48 3.13
CA GLU A 116 28.76 -3.88 4.29
C GLU A 116 27.91 -4.53 5.39
N CYS A 117 26.73 -3.99 5.68
CA CYS A 117 25.77 -4.60 6.61
C CYS A 117 25.35 -6.00 6.14
N ALA A 118 24.92 -6.14 4.89
CA ALA A 118 24.56 -7.44 4.33
C ALA A 118 25.73 -8.43 4.34
N GLN A 119 26.95 -7.96 4.07
CA GLN A 119 28.15 -8.79 4.14
C GLN A 119 28.48 -9.24 5.58
N SER A 120 28.23 -8.39 6.57
CA SER A 120 28.39 -8.74 7.98
C SER A 120 27.38 -9.79 8.44
N GLU A 121 26.12 -9.64 8.04
CA GLU A 121 25.07 -10.62 8.31
C GLU A 121 25.38 -11.98 7.66
N LEU A 122 25.91 -11.98 6.43
CA LEU A 122 26.36 -13.21 5.78
C LEU A 122 27.50 -13.89 6.54
N ARG A 123 28.47 -13.13 7.07
CA ARG A 123 29.55 -13.68 7.91
C ARG A 123 29.01 -14.29 9.21
N ASP A 124 28.07 -13.63 9.86
CA ASP A 124 27.44 -14.11 11.09
C ASP A 124 26.61 -15.37 10.85
N LEU A 125 25.84 -15.42 9.77
CA LEU A 125 25.07 -16.60 9.38
C LEU A 125 25.99 -17.78 9.04
N ARG A 126 27.09 -17.54 8.34
CA ARG A 126 28.10 -18.58 8.07
C ARG A 126 28.74 -19.10 9.35
N SER A 127 29.10 -18.22 10.29
CA SER A 127 29.62 -18.63 11.60
C SER A 127 28.62 -19.48 12.38
N LYS A 128 27.35 -19.07 12.42
CA LYS A 128 26.27 -19.84 13.05
C LYS A 128 26.08 -21.21 12.37
N MET A 129 26.07 -21.26 11.05
CA MET A 129 25.98 -22.50 10.29
C MET A 129 27.14 -23.45 10.63
N LEU A 130 28.38 -22.96 10.64
CA LEU A 130 29.56 -23.76 11.02
C LEU A 130 29.47 -24.26 12.47
N SER A 131 28.99 -23.44 13.41
CA SER A 131 28.79 -23.88 14.80
C SER A 131 27.72 -24.99 14.92
N LYS A 132 26.66 -24.92 14.11
CA LYS A 132 25.63 -25.96 14.06
C LYS A 132 26.14 -27.23 13.39
N GLU A 133 26.97 -27.11 12.37
CA GLU A 133 27.64 -28.25 11.74
C GLU A 133 28.52 -29.01 12.74
N VAL A 134 29.33 -28.29 13.54
CA VAL A 134 30.15 -28.90 14.61
C VAL A 134 29.26 -29.63 15.63
N SER A 135 28.19 -28.98 16.11
CA SER A 135 27.25 -29.61 17.04
C SER A 135 26.57 -30.86 16.46
N CYS A 136 26.22 -30.84 15.17
CA CYS A 136 25.70 -32.02 14.48
C CYS A 136 26.73 -33.15 14.40
N GLN A 137 28.01 -32.84 14.19
CA GLN A 137 29.08 -33.82 14.17
C GLN A 137 29.33 -34.44 15.56
N GLU A 138 29.28 -33.64 16.62
CA GLU A 138 29.36 -34.11 18.00
C GLU A 138 28.21 -35.06 18.34
N LEU A 139 26.97 -34.65 18.06
CA LEU A 139 25.79 -35.51 18.26
C LEU A 139 25.88 -36.82 17.45
N LYS A 140 26.46 -36.77 16.25
CA LYS A 140 26.70 -37.97 15.44
C LYS A 140 27.74 -38.89 16.08
N ALA A 141 28.81 -38.35 16.65
CA ALA A 141 29.82 -39.14 17.37
C ALA A 141 29.25 -39.77 18.64
N GLU A 142 28.42 -39.04 19.39
CA GLU A 142 27.70 -39.57 20.56
C GLU A 142 26.73 -40.69 20.17
N MET A 143 25.99 -40.52 19.07
CA MET A 143 25.10 -41.55 18.54
C MET A 143 25.87 -42.84 18.18
N GLU A 144 27.01 -42.72 17.49
CA GLU A 144 27.84 -43.90 17.17
C GLU A 144 28.39 -44.57 18.44
N THR A 145 28.82 -43.79 19.44
CA THR A 145 29.25 -44.33 20.73
C THR A 145 28.12 -45.12 21.42
N CYS A 146 26.90 -44.58 21.43
CA CYS A 146 25.72 -45.27 21.96
C CYS A 146 25.40 -46.56 21.20
N LYS A 147 25.58 -46.60 19.86
CA LYS A 147 25.40 -47.82 19.07
C LYS A 147 26.44 -48.87 19.43
N GLU A 148 27.70 -48.49 19.59
CA GLU A 148 28.77 -49.40 20.03
C GLU A 148 28.47 -49.99 21.41
N ASP A 149 28.07 -49.15 22.37
CA ASP A 149 27.72 -49.60 23.71
C ASP A 149 26.50 -50.52 23.70
N ASN A 150 25.50 -50.24 22.85
CA ASN A 150 24.36 -51.13 22.68
C ASN A 150 24.78 -52.48 22.07
N ALA A 151 25.69 -52.47 21.08
CA ALA A 151 26.23 -53.70 20.50
C ALA A 151 27.04 -54.52 21.53
N ARG A 152 27.86 -53.87 22.36
CA ARG A 152 28.58 -54.51 23.47
C ARG A 152 27.64 -55.13 24.48
N LYS A 153 26.61 -54.38 24.92
CA LYS A 153 25.58 -54.86 25.85
C LYS A 153 24.79 -56.04 25.25
N SER A 154 24.42 -55.96 23.97
CA SER A 154 23.72 -57.03 23.26
C SER A 154 24.58 -58.31 23.18
N SER A 155 25.86 -58.17 22.85
CA SER A 155 26.82 -59.30 22.83
C SER A 155 26.97 -59.94 24.21
N LEU A 156 27.12 -59.14 25.27
CA LEU A 156 27.17 -59.63 26.64
C LEU A 156 25.87 -60.37 27.01
N LEU A 157 24.72 -59.84 26.62
CA LEU A 157 23.43 -60.44 26.91
C LEU A 157 23.30 -61.80 26.20
N THR A 158 23.72 -61.92 24.94
CA THR A 158 23.78 -63.20 24.23
C THR A 158 24.70 -64.20 24.94
N SER A 159 25.92 -63.79 25.31
CA SER A 159 26.85 -64.66 26.04
C SER A 159 26.31 -65.12 27.40
N LEU A 160 25.61 -64.24 28.12
CA LEU A 160 24.96 -64.60 29.38
C LEU A 160 23.78 -65.57 29.17
N ARG A 161 23.00 -65.39 28.09
CA ARG A 161 21.93 -66.33 27.73
C ARG A 161 22.50 -67.71 27.40
N ASP A 162 23.56 -67.76 26.59
CA ASP A 162 24.22 -69.02 26.22
C ASP A 162 24.71 -69.74 27.47
N ARG A 163 25.34 -69.01 28.42
CA ARG A 163 25.79 -69.62 29.67
C ARG A 163 24.65 -70.10 30.58
N VAL A 164 23.52 -69.39 30.60
CA VAL A 164 22.33 -69.87 31.33
C VAL A 164 21.82 -71.16 30.71
N GLN A 165 21.74 -71.23 29.38
CA GLN A 165 21.33 -72.45 28.69
C GLN A 165 22.28 -73.62 28.97
N GLU A 166 23.61 -73.41 28.92
CA GLU A 166 24.61 -74.42 29.27
C GLU A 166 24.38 -74.96 30.70
N LEU A 167 24.15 -74.07 31.67
CA LEU A 167 23.88 -74.46 33.05
C LEU A 167 22.55 -75.22 33.21
N GLU A 168 21.52 -74.86 32.44
CA GLU A 168 20.25 -75.58 32.40
C GLU A 168 20.42 -77.00 31.83
N GLU A 169 21.22 -77.15 30.76
CA GLU A 169 21.55 -78.44 30.16
C GLU A 169 22.39 -79.31 31.12
N GLU A 170 23.37 -78.73 31.82
CA GLU A 170 24.14 -79.41 32.86
C GLU A 170 23.25 -79.87 34.03
N ALA A 171 22.34 -79.02 34.51
CA ALA A 171 21.40 -79.38 35.56
C ALA A 171 20.48 -80.53 35.15
N ALA A 172 19.99 -80.52 33.90
CA ALA A 172 19.20 -81.61 33.35
C ALA A 172 20.00 -82.92 33.25
N ALA A 173 21.27 -82.85 32.85
CA ALA A 173 22.18 -84.00 32.81
C ALA A 173 22.46 -84.55 34.22
N ILE A 174 22.70 -83.69 35.21
CA ILE A 174 22.92 -84.07 36.61
C ILE A 174 21.66 -84.73 37.17
N SER A 175 20.48 -84.17 36.95
CA SER A 175 19.21 -84.77 37.38
C SER A 175 19.01 -86.16 36.78
N SER A 176 19.26 -86.30 35.47
CA SER A 176 19.17 -87.59 34.77
C SER A 176 20.20 -88.61 35.27
N SER A 177 21.39 -88.15 35.65
CA SER A 177 22.43 -88.99 36.26
C SER A 177 22.03 -89.43 37.67
N LYS A 178 21.50 -88.52 38.49
CA LYS A 178 21.00 -88.79 39.83
C LYS A 178 19.89 -89.84 39.83
N ILE A 179 18.91 -89.72 38.94
CA ILE A 179 17.84 -90.73 38.79
C ILE A 179 18.44 -92.10 38.44
N ARG A 180 19.43 -92.14 37.55
CA ARG A 180 20.12 -93.40 37.18
C ARG A 180 20.88 -94.00 38.36
N THR A 181 21.61 -93.20 39.14
CA THR A 181 22.36 -93.71 40.30
C THR A 181 21.44 -94.14 41.44
N GLU A 182 20.31 -93.46 41.66
CA GLU A 182 19.27 -93.87 42.61
C GLU A 182 18.67 -95.22 42.23
N ILE A 183 18.34 -95.44 40.95
CA ILE A 183 17.85 -96.74 40.45
C ILE A 183 18.90 -97.84 40.67
N ALA A 184 20.18 -97.56 40.36
CA ALA A 184 21.26 -98.52 40.56
C ALA A 184 21.46 -98.86 42.05
N ALA A 185 21.41 -97.84 42.93
CA ALA A 185 21.51 -98.03 44.38
C ALA A 185 20.34 -98.88 44.92
N HIS A 186 19.10 -98.58 44.50
CA HIS A 186 17.93 -99.39 44.86
C HIS A 186 18.07 -100.85 44.41
N THR A 187 18.60 -101.08 43.21
CA THR A 187 18.85 -102.43 42.69
C THR A 187 19.90 -103.16 43.54
N ALA A 188 21.04 -102.54 43.84
CA ALA A 188 22.09 -103.12 44.67
C ALA A 188 21.64 -103.37 46.12
N ILE A 189 20.76 -102.51 46.69
CA ILE A 189 20.17 -102.74 48.01
C ILE A 189 19.28 -103.98 47.99
N LYS A 190 18.46 -104.15 46.96
CA LYS A 190 17.60 -105.33 46.81
C LYS A 190 18.42 -106.62 46.69
N GLU A 191 19.47 -106.62 45.88
CA GLU A 191 20.40 -107.75 45.75
C GLU A 191 21.12 -108.06 47.07
N ASN A 192 21.59 -107.03 47.80
CA ASN A 192 22.18 -107.22 49.12
C ASN A 192 21.20 -107.82 50.14
N GLN A 193 19.92 -107.43 50.10
CA GLN A 193 18.90 -108.03 50.96
C GLN A 193 18.70 -109.51 50.63
N GLU A 194 18.73 -109.87 49.33
CA GLU A 194 18.63 -111.26 48.91
C GLU A 194 19.86 -112.09 49.34
N LEU A 195 21.07 -111.54 49.20
CA LEU A 195 22.30 -112.17 49.69
C LEU A 195 22.29 -112.35 51.21
N LYS A 196 21.82 -111.37 51.97
CA LYS A 196 21.66 -111.49 53.43
C LYS A 196 20.74 -112.64 53.81
N LYS A 197 19.61 -112.82 53.10
CA LYS A 197 18.73 -113.98 53.31
C LYS A 197 19.45 -115.30 53.06
N LYS A 198 20.21 -115.39 51.96
CA LYS A 198 21.02 -116.59 51.64
C LYS A 198 22.10 -116.88 52.69
N VAL A 199 22.73 -115.84 53.26
CA VAL A 199 23.73 -116.01 54.34
C VAL A 199 23.09 -116.61 55.59
N VAL A 200 21.91 -116.12 55.99
CA VAL A 200 21.17 -116.67 57.14
C VAL A 200 20.80 -118.14 56.89
N GLU A 201 20.28 -118.46 55.71
CA GLU A 201 19.95 -119.85 55.35
C GLU A 201 21.18 -120.79 55.38
N LEU A 202 22.36 -120.30 55.00
CA LEU A 202 23.60 -121.07 55.06
C LEU A 202 24.12 -121.22 56.50
N ASP A 203 23.99 -120.19 57.34
CA ASP A 203 24.39 -120.24 58.76
C ASP A 203 23.52 -121.26 59.53
N GLU A 204 22.20 -121.27 59.29
CA GLU A 204 21.29 -122.27 59.84
C GLU A 204 21.62 -123.70 59.40
N LYS A 205 22.16 -123.88 58.18
CA LYS A 205 22.65 -125.19 57.73
C LYS A 205 23.93 -125.58 58.45
N LEU A 206 24.87 -124.66 58.63
CA LEU A 206 26.14 -124.90 59.33
C LEU A 206 25.90 -125.28 60.80
N GLN A 207 25.04 -124.54 61.51
CA GLN A 207 24.74 -124.81 62.92
C GLN A 207 24.13 -126.20 63.12
N ARG A 208 23.24 -126.64 62.22
CA ARG A 208 22.70 -128.00 62.24
C ARG A 208 23.79 -129.07 62.11
N CYS A 209 24.72 -128.90 61.16
CA CYS A 209 25.85 -129.84 61.01
C CYS A 209 26.76 -129.88 62.24
N LEU A 210 26.99 -128.75 62.90
CA LEU A 210 27.81 -128.69 64.12
C LEU A 210 27.16 -129.42 65.29
N GLN A 211 25.84 -129.27 65.47
CA GLN A 211 25.09 -129.99 66.50
C GLN A 211 25.15 -131.50 66.28
N GLU A 212 24.93 -131.96 65.05
CA GLU A 212 25.03 -133.38 64.70
C GLU A 212 26.44 -133.96 65.00
N HIS A 213 27.50 -133.18 64.76
CA HIS A 213 28.88 -133.59 65.05
C HIS A 213 29.15 -133.71 66.56
N GLU A 214 28.69 -132.74 67.35
CA GLU A 214 28.88 -132.71 68.81
C GLU A 214 28.14 -133.87 69.49
N GLU A 215 26.91 -134.18 69.05
CA GLU A 215 26.15 -135.35 69.51
C GLU A 215 26.91 -136.66 69.26
N ASN A 216 27.60 -136.76 68.12
CA ASN A 216 28.37 -137.96 67.77
C ASN A 216 29.62 -138.13 68.65
N GLU A 217 30.38 -137.06 68.92
CA GLU A 217 31.55 -137.05 69.83
C GLU A 217 31.18 -137.45 71.27
N ASN A 218 30.05 -136.95 71.77
CA ASN A 218 29.58 -137.26 73.12
C ASN A 218 29.23 -138.75 73.29
N ARG A 219 28.64 -139.36 72.24
CA ARG A 219 28.38 -140.82 72.22
C ARG A 219 29.67 -141.63 72.29
N VAL A 220 30.72 -141.21 71.58
CA VAL A 220 32.03 -141.89 71.58
C VAL A 220 32.71 -141.81 72.95
N SER A 221 32.66 -140.64 73.60
CA SER A 221 33.31 -140.41 74.91
C SER A 221 32.69 -141.21 76.05
N LYS A 222 31.36 -141.40 76.03
CA LYS A 222 30.65 -142.19 77.05
C LYS A 222 31.11 -143.66 77.06
N ASN A 223 31.21 -144.27 75.87
CA ASN A 223 31.60 -145.67 75.71
C ASN A 223 33.02 -145.97 76.21
N ARG A 224 33.93 -144.98 76.20
CA ARG A 224 35.32 -145.16 76.66
C ARG A 224 35.43 -145.28 78.18
N ARG A 225 34.68 -144.48 78.94
CA ARG A 225 34.77 -144.45 80.42
C ARG A 225 34.21 -145.73 81.07
N GLU A 226 33.19 -146.31 80.46
CA GLU A 226 32.57 -147.56 80.93
C GLU A 226 33.56 -148.73 80.89
N HIS A 227 34.48 -148.75 79.93
CA HIS A 227 35.52 -149.78 79.82
C HIS A 227 36.65 -149.68 80.86
N GLU A 228 36.99 -148.49 81.35
CA GLU A 228 38.08 -148.28 82.32
C GLU A 228 37.67 -148.62 83.76
N ALA A 229 36.42 -148.34 84.15
CA ALA A 229 35.92 -148.60 85.50
C ALA A 229 35.84 -150.10 85.83
N PHE A 230 35.59 -150.94 84.82
CA PHE A 230 35.51 -152.39 84.97
C PHE A 230 36.84 -153.03 85.41
N LEU A 231 37.98 -152.45 85.06
CA LEU A 231 39.31 -152.99 85.39
C LEU A 231 39.77 -152.65 86.83
N ALA A 232 39.22 -151.59 87.44
CA ALA A 232 39.62 -151.15 88.78
C ALA A 232 38.97 -151.98 89.90
N GLN A 233 37.69 -152.35 89.74
CA GLN A 233 36.93 -153.09 90.77
C GLN A 233 37.41 -154.54 90.98
N LEU A 234 38.07 -155.13 90.00
CA LEU A 234 38.60 -156.49 90.11
C LEU A 234 39.82 -156.60 91.07
N ARG A 235 40.41 -155.47 91.45
CA ARG A 235 41.70 -155.41 92.15
C ARG A 235 41.61 -155.22 93.67
N ASP A 236 40.47 -154.73 94.18
CA ASP A 236 40.29 -154.39 95.61
C ASP A 236 39.63 -155.52 96.45
N CYS A 237 39.12 -156.58 95.83
CA CYS A 237 38.34 -157.62 96.54
C CYS A 237 39.15 -158.73 97.23
N LEU A 238 40.49 -158.70 97.20
CA LEU A 238 41.30 -159.79 97.80
C LEU A 238 42.54 -159.26 98.54
N ASP A 239 42.41 -158.89 99.83
CA ASP A 239 43.34 -159.31 100.89
C ASP A 239 42.80 -159.07 102.33
N PRO A 240 43.14 -159.91 103.35
CA PRO A 240 42.55 -159.92 104.69
C PRO A 240 43.49 -159.38 105.78
N ASP A 241 42.95 -158.87 106.89
CA ASP A 241 43.61 -159.12 108.19
C ASP A 241 42.72 -158.95 109.43
N LYS A 242 42.60 -160.09 110.12
CA LYS A 242 42.70 -160.30 111.57
C LYS A 242 41.70 -159.64 112.55
N LYS A 243 40.91 -160.58 113.09
CA LYS A 243 41.00 -161.17 114.44
C LYS A 243 39.98 -160.71 115.47
N ASN A 244 39.21 -161.73 115.85
CA ASN A 244 38.88 -162.15 117.22
C ASN A 244 38.01 -161.15 118.00
N GLU A 245 36.84 -161.53 118.50
CA GLU A 245 36.62 -162.67 119.39
C GLU A 245 35.17 -163.16 119.29
N LYS A 246 35.01 -164.44 119.61
CA LYS A 246 33.82 -165.29 119.44
C LYS A 246 32.50 -164.62 119.83
N ALA A 247 31.82 -164.04 118.86
CA ALA A 247 30.38 -164.21 118.73
C ALA A 247 30.14 -165.48 117.90
N SER A 248 29.11 -166.26 118.25
CA SER A 248 28.70 -167.42 117.44
C SER A 248 28.45 -166.96 116.00
N GLU A 249 28.83 -167.77 115.00
CA GLU A 249 28.55 -167.48 113.58
C GLU A 249 27.07 -167.13 113.38
N GLU A 250 26.16 -167.75 114.13
CA GLU A 250 24.72 -167.48 114.06
C GLU A 250 24.31 -166.11 114.63
N ASP A 251 24.92 -165.64 115.72
CA ASP A 251 24.65 -164.31 116.29
C ASP A 251 25.27 -163.20 115.43
N LEU A 252 26.43 -163.46 114.82
CA LEU A 252 27.03 -162.58 113.81
C LEU A 252 26.19 -162.55 112.54
N ILE A 253 25.66 -163.68 112.08
CA ILE A 253 24.79 -163.74 110.90
C ILE A 253 23.45 -163.05 111.15
N LEU A 254 22.84 -163.21 112.33
CA LEU A 254 21.60 -162.51 112.69
C LEU A 254 21.82 -161.00 112.87
N LYS A 255 22.87 -160.58 113.56
CA LYS A 255 23.20 -159.15 113.68
C LYS A 255 23.63 -158.53 112.36
N LEU A 256 24.35 -159.28 111.51
CA LEU A 256 24.68 -158.89 110.14
C LEU A 256 23.40 -158.83 109.28
N GLY A 257 22.42 -159.70 109.51
CA GLY A 257 21.12 -159.69 108.86
C GLY A 257 20.30 -158.45 109.22
N GLU A 258 20.13 -158.16 110.52
CA GLU A 258 19.46 -156.95 111.01
C GLU A 258 20.17 -155.67 110.52
N LEU A 259 21.50 -155.62 110.64
CA LEU A 259 22.28 -154.49 110.12
C LEU A 259 22.22 -154.42 108.60
N CYS A 260 22.11 -155.53 107.86
CA CYS A 260 21.91 -155.50 106.41
C CYS A 260 20.54 -154.94 106.04
N GLU A 261 19.48 -155.28 106.78
CA GLU A 261 18.13 -154.75 106.56
C GLU A 261 18.03 -153.26 106.92
N GLU A 262 18.57 -152.85 108.07
CA GLU A 262 18.60 -151.44 108.49
C GLU A 262 19.50 -150.61 107.56
N ASN A 263 20.64 -151.16 107.13
CA ASN A 263 21.52 -150.52 106.14
C ASN A 263 20.85 -150.45 104.76
N ALA A 264 20.09 -151.46 104.34
CA ALA A 264 19.29 -151.40 103.11
C ALA A 264 18.21 -150.32 103.20
N PHE A 265 17.54 -150.18 104.36
CA PHE A 265 16.55 -149.13 104.60
C PHE A 265 17.17 -147.73 104.62
N MET A 266 18.27 -147.53 105.35
CA MET A 266 18.98 -146.24 105.43
C MET A 266 19.59 -145.85 104.08
N LYS A 267 20.14 -146.80 103.32
CA LYS A 267 20.54 -146.59 101.92
C LYS A 267 19.37 -146.15 101.06
N GLY A 268 18.20 -146.76 101.24
CA GLY A 268 16.96 -146.34 100.58
C GLY A 268 16.62 -144.88 100.90
N GLN A 269 16.64 -144.47 102.17
CA GLN A 269 16.40 -143.08 102.57
C GLN A 269 17.44 -142.11 102.00
N ILE A 270 18.72 -142.47 102.03
CA ILE A 270 19.81 -141.67 101.46
C ILE A 270 19.59 -141.45 99.96
N VAL A 271 19.25 -142.50 99.20
CA VAL A 271 18.92 -142.39 97.78
C VAL A 271 17.75 -141.43 97.56
N THR A 272 16.68 -141.53 98.35
CA THR A 272 15.55 -140.59 98.20
C THR A 272 15.95 -139.15 98.53
N PHE A 273 16.80 -138.91 99.54
CA PHE A 273 17.27 -137.56 99.86
C PHE A 273 18.23 -137.02 98.79
N GLU A 274 19.13 -137.84 98.26
CA GLU A 274 20.01 -137.48 97.14
C GLU A 274 19.21 -137.13 95.88
N GLU A 275 18.17 -137.90 95.57
CA GLU A 275 17.22 -137.59 94.49
C GLU A 275 16.53 -136.24 94.74
N THR A 276 16.06 -135.95 95.96
CA THR A 276 15.45 -134.64 96.24
C THR A 276 16.44 -133.48 96.15
N VAL A 277 17.68 -133.65 96.61
CA VAL A 277 18.73 -132.61 96.53
C VAL A 277 19.12 -132.35 95.09
N THR A 278 19.32 -133.39 94.29
CA THR A 278 19.63 -133.25 92.86
C THR A 278 18.51 -132.56 92.10
N VAL A 279 17.23 -132.87 92.38
CA VAL A 279 16.07 -132.14 91.82
C VAL A 279 16.12 -130.66 92.21
N HIS A 280 16.32 -130.31 93.49
CA HIS A 280 16.40 -128.91 93.91
C HIS A 280 17.61 -128.17 93.31
N GLU A 281 18.76 -128.83 93.14
CA GLU A 281 19.93 -128.25 92.48
C GLU A 281 19.66 -127.99 91.00
N MET A 282 18.99 -128.92 90.31
CA MET A 282 18.54 -128.75 88.93
C MET A 282 17.54 -127.60 88.81
N GLU A 283 16.56 -127.51 89.72
CA GLU A 283 15.58 -126.42 89.77
C GLU A 283 16.24 -125.06 90.07
N ALA A 284 17.17 -125.00 91.02
CA ALA A 284 17.91 -123.78 91.34
C ALA A 284 18.83 -123.34 90.18
N LYS A 285 19.42 -124.30 89.45
CA LYS A 285 20.20 -124.02 88.24
C LYS A 285 19.31 -123.47 87.12
N ALA A 286 18.17 -124.11 86.85
CA ALA A 286 17.19 -123.63 85.89
C ALA A 286 16.65 -122.23 86.24
N SER A 287 16.45 -121.96 87.54
CA SER A 287 16.03 -120.66 88.05
C SER A 287 17.09 -119.58 87.82
N ARG A 288 18.36 -119.86 88.13
CA ARG A 288 19.47 -118.93 87.86
C ARG A 288 19.65 -118.64 86.37
N GLU A 289 19.55 -119.65 85.52
CA GLU A 289 19.61 -119.51 84.07
C GLU A 289 18.45 -118.64 83.54
N THR A 290 17.24 -118.84 84.09
CA THR A 290 16.08 -118.00 83.76
C THR A 290 16.27 -116.55 84.18
N ILE A 291 16.79 -116.30 85.39
CA ILE A 291 17.11 -114.94 85.85
C ILE A 291 18.17 -114.30 84.95
N MET A 292 19.24 -115.02 84.59
CA MET A 292 20.30 -114.51 83.71
C MET A 292 19.79 -114.15 82.32
N ARG A 293 18.90 -114.97 81.73
CA ARG A 293 18.20 -114.61 80.48
C ARG A 293 17.36 -113.35 80.64
N LEU A 294 16.53 -113.28 81.68
CA LEU A 294 15.67 -112.11 81.92
C LEU A 294 16.49 -110.83 82.15
N VAL A 295 17.59 -110.89 82.89
CA VAL A 295 18.50 -109.75 83.08
C VAL A 295 19.13 -109.32 81.75
N SER A 296 19.53 -110.27 80.90
CA SER A 296 20.07 -109.99 79.57
C SER A 296 19.00 -109.38 78.65
N GLU A 297 17.76 -109.86 78.73
CA GLU A 297 16.62 -109.31 78.01
C GLU A 297 16.29 -107.88 78.49
N VAL A 298 16.23 -107.63 79.80
CA VAL A 298 16.02 -106.30 80.38
C VAL A 298 17.13 -105.34 79.96
N ASN A 299 18.40 -105.75 80.04
CA ASN A 299 19.53 -104.92 79.61
C ASN A 299 19.46 -104.60 78.11
N ARG A 300 19.07 -105.57 77.28
CA ARG A 300 18.88 -105.37 75.84
C ARG A 300 17.73 -104.39 75.57
N GLU A 301 16.60 -104.55 76.26
CA GLU A 301 15.46 -103.64 76.12
C GLU A 301 15.77 -102.24 76.68
N GLN A 302 16.53 -102.12 77.76
CA GLN A 302 16.98 -100.82 78.28
C GLN A 302 17.88 -100.09 77.29
N LYS A 303 18.82 -100.80 76.65
CA LYS A 303 19.67 -100.22 75.58
C LYS A 303 18.83 -99.76 74.38
N LYS A 304 17.86 -100.57 73.95
CA LYS A 304 16.94 -100.19 72.88
C LYS A 304 16.08 -98.99 73.26
N ALA A 305 15.56 -98.94 74.48
CA ALA A 305 14.78 -97.82 74.98
C ALA A 305 15.61 -96.53 75.00
N ALA A 306 16.86 -96.59 75.46
CA ALA A 306 17.79 -95.46 75.42
C ALA A 306 18.06 -94.98 73.98
N SER A 307 18.35 -95.90 73.05
CA SER A 307 18.52 -95.59 71.62
C SER A 307 17.26 -94.94 71.04
N CYS A 308 16.08 -95.47 71.36
CA CYS A 308 14.80 -94.93 70.92
C CYS A 308 14.55 -93.52 71.46
N THR A 309 14.90 -93.24 72.72
CA THR A 309 14.79 -91.88 73.30
C THR A 309 15.75 -90.89 72.64
N GLU A 310 16.97 -91.31 72.29
CA GLU A 310 17.94 -90.47 71.59
C GLU A 310 17.46 -90.16 70.15
N GLU A 311 17.00 -91.17 69.42
CA GLU A 311 16.41 -91.01 68.08
C GLU A 311 15.20 -90.09 68.11
N LYS A 312 14.31 -90.25 69.11
CA LYS A 312 13.17 -89.35 69.31
C LYS A 312 13.62 -87.91 69.56
N GLY A 313 14.69 -87.71 70.34
CA GLY A 313 15.28 -86.39 70.57
C GLY A 313 15.80 -85.75 69.28
N LYS A 314 16.53 -86.51 68.46
CA LYS A 314 17.03 -86.06 67.15
C LYS A 314 15.88 -85.69 66.21
N LEU A 315 14.88 -86.57 66.07
CA LEU A 315 13.69 -86.31 65.25
C LEU A 315 12.91 -85.09 65.72
N HIS A 316 12.82 -84.85 67.04
CA HIS A 316 12.17 -83.66 67.55
C HIS A 316 12.95 -82.38 67.21
N GLN A 317 14.28 -82.41 67.30
CA GLN A 317 15.14 -81.29 66.90
C GLN A 317 15.02 -81.00 65.40
N ASP A 318 15.03 -82.04 64.56
CA ASP A 318 14.86 -81.92 63.11
C ASP A 318 13.47 -81.35 62.77
N LEU A 319 12.43 -81.75 63.49
CA LEU A 319 11.09 -81.20 63.33
C LEU A 319 11.04 -79.71 63.66
N LEU A 320 11.67 -79.27 64.76
CA LEU A 320 11.74 -77.86 65.12
C LEU A 320 12.49 -77.04 64.06
N SER A 321 13.64 -77.54 63.59
CA SER A 321 14.41 -76.92 62.50
C SER A 321 13.58 -76.82 61.20
N ALA A 322 12.84 -77.88 60.85
CA ALA A 322 11.97 -77.87 59.69
C ALA A 322 10.80 -76.87 59.82
N ILE A 323 10.25 -76.70 61.04
CA ILE A 323 9.21 -75.70 61.31
C ILE A 323 9.77 -74.28 61.12
N GLU A 324 10.96 -73.97 61.63
CA GLU A 324 11.58 -72.65 61.46
C GLU A 324 11.82 -72.31 59.98
N VAL A 325 12.31 -73.30 59.20
CA VAL A 325 12.49 -73.15 57.75
C VAL A 325 11.14 -72.92 57.05
N LYS A 326 10.11 -73.70 57.41
CA LYS A 326 8.75 -73.54 56.88
C LYS A 326 8.21 -72.13 57.16
N GLU A 327 8.34 -71.63 58.39
CA GLU A 327 7.90 -70.27 58.75
C GLU A 327 8.70 -69.18 58.00
N GLY A 328 9.98 -69.44 57.73
CA GLY A 328 10.80 -68.61 56.85
C GLY A 328 10.22 -68.50 55.43
N LEU A 329 9.94 -69.66 54.82
CA LEU A 329 9.36 -69.73 53.48
C LEU A 329 7.94 -69.10 53.42
N GLU A 330 7.11 -69.30 54.44
CA GLU A 330 5.78 -68.68 54.50
C GLU A 330 5.86 -67.15 54.54
N ARG A 331 6.85 -66.58 55.23
CA ARG A 331 7.12 -65.13 55.22
C ARG A 331 7.55 -64.65 53.83
N GLU A 332 8.44 -65.38 53.16
CA GLU A 332 8.85 -65.04 51.80
C GLU A 332 7.69 -65.11 50.81
N VAL A 333 6.84 -66.14 50.89
CA VAL A 333 5.64 -66.27 50.05
C VAL A 333 4.73 -65.05 50.23
N LYS A 334 4.50 -64.59 51.46
CA LYS A 334 3.71 -63.37 51.72
C LYS A 334 4.34 -62.13 51.10
N ILE A 335 5.67 -61.98 51.17
CA ILE A 335 6.40 -60.87 50.54
C ILE A 335 6.25 -60.93 49.02
N PHE A 336 6.43 -62.10 48.41
CA PHE A 336 6.28 -62.27 46.96
C PHE A 336 4.85 -62.01 46.50
N GLN A 337 3.84 -62.46 47.24
CA GLN A 337 2.43 -62.11 46.97
C GLN A 337 2.19 -60.60 47.04
N GLY A 338 2.75 -59.91 48.04
CA GLY A 338 2.67 -58.45 48.15
C GLY A 338 3.30 -57.73 46.96
N ARG A 339 4.48 -58.18 46.52
CA ARG A 339 5.17 -57.63 45.32
C ARG A 339 4.39 -57.90 44.04
N LEU A 340 3.81 -59.10 43.90
CA LEU A 340 2.97 -59.46 42.76
C LEU A 340 1.73 -58.55 42.68
N LEU A 341 1.02 -58.36 43.79
CA LEU A 341 -0.15 -57.48 43.86
C LEU A 341 0.21 -56.00 43.60
N ALA A 342 1.37 -55.55 44.06
CA ALA A 342 1.87 -54.21 43.74
C ALA A 342 2.18 -54.08 42.23
N GLY A 343 2.87 -55.06 41.65
CA GLY A 343 3.16 -55.11 40.22
C GLY A 343 1.88 -55.13 39.37
N GLN A 344 0.87 -55.91 39.77
CA GLN A 344 -0.43 -55.95 39.10
C GLN A 344 -1.11 -54.57 39.09
N ARG A 345 -1.12 -53.87 40.23
CA ARG A 345 -1.70 -52.52 40.32
C ARG A 345 -0.99 -51.52 39.41
N VAL A 346 0.33 -51.57 39.34
CA VAL A 346 1.12 -50.70 38.44
C VAL A 346 0.83 -51.04 36.97
N TRP A 347 0.75 -52.33 36.63
CA TRP A 347 0.40 -52.76 35.28
C TRP A 347 -1.00 -52.31 34.86
N ASP A 348 -1.99 -52.43 35.76
CA ASP A 348 -3.36 -51.97 35.51
C ASP A 348 -3.41 -50.45 35.31
N ALA A 349 -2.66 -49.68 36.11
CA ALA A 349 -2.53 -48.23 35.94
C ALA A 349 -1.90 -47.86 34.58
N SER A 350 -0.79 -48.51 34.22
CA SER A 350 -0.12 -48.28 32.92
C SER A 350 -1.01 -48.65 31.74
N LYS A 351 -1.81 -49.73 31.87
CA LYS A 351 -2.80 -50.12 30.86
C LYS A 351 -3.89 -49.06 30.69
N GLN A 352 -4.35 -48.43 31.77
CA GLN A 352 -5.31 -47.33 31.71
C GLN A 352 -4.70 -46.09 31.05
N GLU A 353 -3.48 -45.70 31.42
CA GLU A 353 -2.75 -44.59 30.79
C GLU A 353 -2.56 -44.81 29.28
N LEU A 354 -2.18 -46.01 28.87
CA LEU A 354 -2.04 -46.37 27.45
C LEU A 354 -3.37 -46.26 26.71
N SER A 355 -4.48 -46.63 27.36
CA SER A 355 -5.82 -46.47 26.77
C SER A 355 -6.21 -44.99 26.59
N LEU A 356 -5.80 -44.11 27.51
CA LEU A 356 -6.03 -42.66 27.42
C LEU A 356 -5.15 -42.04 26.32
N LEU A 357 -3.86 -42.40 26.27
CA LEU A 357 -2.92 -41.99 25.22
C LEU A 357 -3.42 -42.39 23.83
N LYS A 358 -3.97 -43.60 23.69
CA LYS A 358 -4.56 -44.06 22.42
C LYS A 358 -5.76 -43.21 22.01
N LYS A 359 -6.64 -42.86 22.95
CA LYS A 359 -7.78 -41.96 22.70
C LYS A 359 -7.30 -40.58 22.24
N SER A 360 -6.33 -39.99 22.95
CA SER A 360 -5.78 -38.69 22.56
C SER A 360 -5.07 -38.73 21.20
N SER A 361 -4.35 -39.82 20.89
CA SER A 361 -3.73 -40.01 19.57
C SER A 361 -4.78 -40.01 18.45
N CYS A 362 -5.88 -40.76 18.62
CA CYS A 362 -6.96 -40.76 17.64
C CYS A 362 -7.64 -39.39 17.52
N GLU A 363 -7.75 -38.61 18.60
CA GLU A 363 -8.26 -37.23 18.54
C GLU A 363 -7.31 -36.30 17.79
N PHE A 364 -6.00 -36.41 18.03
CA PHE A 364 -4.99 -35.64 17.28
C PHE A 364 -4.99 -36.01 15.80
N GLU A 365 -5.10 -37.28 15.45
CA GLU A 365 -5.23 -37.73 14.06
C GLU A 365 -6.47 -37.13 13.39
N LYS A 366 -7.61 -37.10 14.08
CA LYS A 366 -8.84 -36.44 13.57
C LYS A 366 -8.62 -34.94 13.35
N ARG A 367 -7.99 -34.24 14.29
CA ARG A 367 -7.68 -32.81 14.18
C ARG A 367 -6.70 -32.53 13.03
N LEU A 368 -5.66 -33.34 12.90
CA LEU A 368 -4.68 -33.24 11.81
C LEU A 368 -5.36 -33.46 10.47
N LYS A 369 -6.21 -34.48 10.35
CA LYS A 369 -6.96 -34.75 9.12
C LYS A 369 -7.89 -33.59 8.75
N ALA A 370 -8.64 -33.05 9.72
CA ALA A 370 -9.48 -31.87 9.51
C ALA A 370 -8.66 -30.65 9.06
N SER A 371 -7.47 -30.43 9.65
CA SER A 371 -6.57 -29.36 9.25
C SER A 371 -6.03 -29.53 7.83
N LEU A 372 -5.66 -30.76 7.44
CA LEU A 372 -5.20 -31.06 6.08
C LEU A 372 -6.32 -30.85 5.05
N ASP A 373 -7.54 -31.28 5.37
CA ASP A 373 -8.70 -31.10 4.49
C ASP A 373 -9.05 -29.61 4.34
N ALA A 374 -8.94 -28.82 5.42
CA ALA A 374 -9.10 -27.37 5.40
C ALA A 374 -8.02 -26.67 4.56
N ALA A 375 -6.74 -27.05 4.73
CA ALA A 375 -5.64 -26.54 3.92
C ALA A 375 -5.83 -26.86 2.42
N ALA A 376 -6.25 -28.09 2.10
CA ALA A 376 -6.59 -28.48 0.74
C ALA A 376 -7.78 -27.68 0.17
N ALA A 377 -8.80 -27.36 1.00
CA ALA A 377 -9.90 -26.50 0.58
C ALA A 377 -9.44 -25.07 0.28
N LEU A 378 -8.61 -24.47 1.13
CA LEU A 378 -8.02 -23.15 0.91
C LEU A 378 -7.13 -23.13 -0.34
N GLN A 379 -6.34 -24.19 -0.55
CA GLN A 379 -5.50 -24.29 -1.74
C GLN A 379 -6.34 -24.39 -3.02
N ARG A 380 -7.43 -25.16 -3.03
CA ARG A 380 -8.39 -25.17 -4.15
C ARG A 380 -9.02 -23.80 -4.40
N GLN A 381 -9.39 -23.08 -3.34
CA GLN A 381 -9.91 -21.71 -3.46
C GLN A 381 -8.87 -20.76 -4.04
N ASN A 382 -7.61 -20.84 -3.59
CA ASN A 382 -6.50 -20.03 -4.12
C ASN A 382 -6.23 -20.35 -5.60
N SER A 383 -6.18 -21.64 -5.98
CA SER A 383 -6.07 -22.05 -7.39
C SER A 383 -7.22 -21.49 -8.24
N SER A 384 -8.46 -21.58 -7.76
CA SER A 384 -9.63 -21.01 -8.45
C SER A 384 -9.56 -19.49 -8.56
N PHE A 385 -9.08 -18.80 -7.52
CA PHE A 385 -8.89 -17.35 -7.54
C PHE A 385 -7.81 -16.94 -8.54
N ARG A 386 -6.67 -17.63 -8.56
CA ARG A 386 -5.60 -17.42 -9.55
C ARG A 386 -6.11 -17.64 -10.96
N GLU A 387 -6.91 -18.68 -11.18
CA GLU A 387 -7.54 -18.94 -12.49
C GLU A 387 -8.49 -17.81 -12.90
N LYS A 388 -9.28 -17.25 -11.97
CA LYS A 388 -10.09 -16.04 -12.24
C LYS A 388 -9.21 -14.85 -12.64
N ILE A 389 -8.08 -14.63 -11.97
CA ILE A 389 -7.14 -13.57 -12.35
C ILE A 389 -6.60 -13.81 -13.77
N VAL A 390 -6.18 -15.04 -14.09
CA VAL A 390 -5.72 -15.39 -15.45
C VAL A 390 -6.82 -15.13 -16.48
N THR A 391 -8.09 -15.42 -16.18
CA THR A 391 -9.19 -15.09 -17.11
C THR A 391 -9.37 -13.59 -17.32
N LEU A 392 -9.20 -12.76 -16.28
CA LEU A 392 -9.26 -11.29 -16.39
C LEU A 392 -8.08 -10.73 -17.17
N LEU A 393 -6.90 -11.35 -17.05
CA LEU A 393 -5.68 -10.96 -17.76
C LEU A 393 -5.62 -11.48 -19.22
N ARG A 394 -6.57 -12.33 -19.66
CA ARG A 394 -6.65 -12.94 -21.00
C ARG A 394 -6.93 -11.97 -22.16
N GLY A 395 -6.68 -10.68 -21.97
CA GLY A 395 -6.55 -9.70 -23.06
C GLY A 395 -5.15 -9.67 -23.68
N SER A 396 -4.14 -10.28 -23.02
CA SER A 396 -2.75 -10.33 -23.51
C SER A 396 -2.46 -11.66 -24.24
N PRO A 397 -1.95 -11.64 -25.49
CA PRO A 397 -1.63 -12.85 -26.24
C PRO A 397 -0.35 -13.50 -25.67
N GLY A 398 -0.51 -14.54 -24.85
CA GLY A 398 0.60 -15.32 -24.33
C GLY A 398 0.33 -16.10 -23.03
N MET A 399 -0.77 -15.80 -22.33
CA MET A 399 -0.95 -16.32 -20.98
C MET A 399 -1.70 -17.67 -20.91
N THR A 400 -0.97 -18.74 -20.64
CA THR A 400 -1.49 -20.11 -20.47
C THR A 400 -1.26 -20.71 -19.07
N GLU A 401 -0.42 -20.10 -18.22
CA GLU A 401 -0.07 -20.66 -16.90
C GLU A 401 -0.71 -19.89 -15.73
N SER A 402 -1.23 -20.62 -14.75
CA SER A 402 -1.89 -20.07 -13.55
C SER A 402 -0.98 -19.98 -12.31
N THR A 403 0.33 -19.92 -12.52
CA THR A 403 1.32 -19.73 -11.46
C THR A 403 1.33 -18.28 -11.00
N GLU A 404 1.66 -18.04 -9.73
CA GLU A 404 1.66 -16.69 -9.16
C GLU A 404 2.72 -15.81 -9.84
N GLU A 405 3.88 -16.40 -10.10
CA GLU A 405 5.01 -15.76 -10.77
C GLU A 405 4.65 -15.33 -12.18
N ALA A 406 3.95 -16.18 -12.94
CA ALA A 406 3.51 -15.83 -14.29
C ALA A 406 2.49 -14.68 -14.23
N ILE A 407 1.51 -14.72 -13.32
CA ILE A 407 0.53 -13.64 -13.14
C ILE A 407 1.23 -12.31 -12.83
N LEU A 408 2.21 -12.32 -11.93
CA LEU A 408 3.00 -11.14 -11.58
C LEU A 408 3.79 -10.59 -12.77
N GLU A 409 4.40 -11.47 -13.57
CA GLU A 409 5.17 -11.05 -14.74
C GLU A 409 4.28 -10.42 -15.81
N THR A 410 3.10 -10.98 -16.08
CA THR A 410 2.13 -10.36 -17.01
C THR A 410 1.69 -8.97 -16.54
N ILE A 411 1.47 -8.77 -15.23
CA ILE A 411 1.12 -7.46 -14.67
C ILE A 411 2.28 -6.47 -14.85
N ARG A 412 3.53 -6.90 -14.63
CA ARG A 412 4.72 -6.05 -14.86
C ARG A 412 4.85 -5.66 -16.33
N GLU A 413 4.68 -6.59 -17.26
CA GLU A 413 4.71 -6.32 -18.70
C GLU A 413 3.63 -5.31 -19.11
N MET A 414 2.40 -5.47 -18.60
CA MET A 414 1.33 -4.49 -18.80
C MET A 414 1.71 -3.10 -18.27
N GLY A 415 2.30 -3.03 -17.07
CA GLY A 415 2.76 -1.78 -16.47
C GLY A 415 3.86 -1.10 -17.32
N LEU A 416 4.85 -1.86 -17.80
CA LEU A 416 5.88 -1.34 -18.70
C LEU A 416 5.29 -0.84 -20.03
N GLN A 417 4.30 -1.55 -20.56
CA GLN A 417 3.60 -1.15 -21.78
C GLN A 417 2.80 0.14 -21.55
N GLU A 418 2.10 0.26 -20.41
CA GLU A 418 1.39 1.48 -20.02
C GLU A 418 2.34 2.67 -19.82
N GLU A 419 3.46 2.49 -19.15
CA GLU A 419 4.49 3.53 -19.04
C GLU A 419 5.00 3.96 -20.40
N SER A 420 5.23 3.03 -21.34
CA SER A 420 5.64 3.37 -22.71
C SER A 420 4.58 4.18 -23.46
N ARG A 421 3.29 3.85 -23.27
CA ARG A 421 2.16 4.62 -23.81
C ARG A 421 2.08 5.99 -23.18
N ASN A 422 2.25 6.10 -21.86
CA ASN A 422 2.27 7.39 -21.17
C ASN A 422 3.42 8.28 -21.66
N ARG A 423 4.63 7.73 -21.87
CA ARG A 423 5.74 8.48 -22.49
C ARG A 423 5.36 8.99 -23.88
N MET A 424 4.70 8.15 -24.70
CA MET A 424 4.20 8.56 -26.01
C MET A 424 3.11 9.63 -25.92
N VAL A 425 2.17 9.52 -24.96
CA VAL A 425 1.13 10.52 -24.71
C VAL A 425 1.76 11.84 -24.28
N SER A 426 2.67 11.85 -23.31
CA SER A 426 3.38 13.07 -22.90
C SER A 426 4.17 13.70 -24.04
N GLN A 427 4.75 12.90 -24.93
CA GLN A 427 5.39 13.40 -26.15
C GLN A 427 4.38 14.07 -27.09
N LEU A 428 3.21 13.45 -27.31
CA LEU A 428 2.15 14.05 -28.13
C LEU A 428 1.55 15.30 -27.48
N GLU A 429 1.36 15.32 -26.17
CA GLU A 429 0.90 16.49 -25.42
C GLU A 429 1.88 17.65 -25.52
N ALA A 430 3.19 17.38 -25.45
CA ALA A 430 4.23 18.38 -25.69
C ALA A 430 4.16 18.93 -27.13
N GLN A 431 3.99 18.05 -28.12
CA GLN A 431 3.81 18.45 -29.53
C GLN A 431 2.55 19.29 -29.73
N ILE A 432 1.43 18.92 -29.10
CA ILE A 432 0.18 19.69 -29.14
C ILE A 432 0.39 21.06 -28.49
N SER A 433 1.10 21.12 -27.37
CA SER A 433 1.38 22.39 -26.67
C SER A 433 2.25 23.31 -27.52
N GLU A 434 3.29 22.77 -28.16
CA GLU A 434 4.14 23.52 -29.10
C GLU A 434 3.34 24.05 -30.29
N LEU A 435 2.51 23.19 -30.92
CA LEU A 435 1.64 23.60 -32.02
C LEU A 435 0.59 24.63 -31.59
N ALA A 436 0.05 24.52 -30.38
CA ALA A 436 -0.90 25.48 -29.83
C ALA A 436 -0.23 26.85 -29.59
N GLU A 437 0.98 26.88 -29.05
CA GLU A 437 1.76 28.12 -28.86
C GLU A 437 2.11 28.76 -30.22
N GLN A 438 2.51 27.96 -31.22
CA GLN A 438 2.74 28.44 -32.58
C GLN A 438 1.46 29.05 -33.18
N LEU A 439 0.32 28.38 -33.03
CA LEU A 439 -0.96 28.89 -33.51
C LEU A 439 -1.39 30.16 -32.78
N GLU A 440 -1.19 30.24 -31.47
CA GLU A 440 -1.47 31.45 -30.68
C GLU A 440 -0.63 32.63 -31.15
N ASN A 441 0.68 32.41 -31.37
CA ASN A 441 1.59 33.41 -31.91
C ASN A 441 1.14 33.88 -33.32
N GLU A 442 0.85 32.95 -34.23
CA GLU A 442 0.33 33.26 -35.57
C GLU A 442 -1.00 34.01 -35.52
N SER A 443 -1.92 33.59 -34.65
CA SER A 443 -3.20 34.30 -34.45
C SER A 443 -3.00 35.70 -33.90
N GLY A 444 -2.03 35.90 -33.00
CA GLY A 444 -1.63 37.20 -32.47
C GLY A 444 -1.01 38.10 -33.54
N PHE A 445 -0.18 37.54 -34.42
CA PHE A 445 0.32 38.27 -35.59
C PHE A 445 -0.81 38.64 -36.55
N HIS A 446 -1.73 37.71 -36.83
CA HIS A 446 -2.89 37.95 -37.69
C HIS A 446 -3.79 39.05 -37.12
N GLN A 447 -4.10 39.02 -35.82
CA GLN A 447 -4.89 40.06 -35.16
C GLN A 447 -4.20 41.44 -35.23
N LYS A 448 -2.88 41.51 -35.01
CA LYS A 448 -2.11 42.74 -35.16
C LYS A 448 -2.11 43.25 -36.61
N ALA A 449 -2.04 42.35 -37.60
CA ALA A 449 -2.14 42.70 -39.01
C ALA A 449 -3.54 43.23 -39.36
N LEU A 450 -4.60 42.59 -38.86
CA LEU A 450 -5.99 43.02 -39.03
C LEU A 450 -6.23 44.40 -38.42
N GLN A 451 -5.75 44.65 -37.19
CA GLN A 451 -5.85 45.97 -36.56
C GLN A 451 -5.12 47.06 -37.37
N ARG A 452 -3.98 46.73 -38.00
CA ARG A 452 -3.28 47.67 -38.89
C ARG A 452 -4.08 47.92 -40.17
N ALA A 453 -4.68 46.88 -40.75
CA ALA A 453 -5.56 46.99 -41.91
C ALA A 453 -6.78 47.88 -41.59
N GLN A 454 -7.49 47.62 -40.49
CA GLN A 454 -8.61 48.45 -40.04
C GLN A 454 -8.21 49.91 -39.78
N LYS A 455 -7.04 50.15 -39.15
CA LYS A 455 -6.53 51.52 -38.99
C LYS A 455 -6.22 52.19 -40.33
N ALA A 456 -5.78 51.42 -41.33
CA ALA A 456 -5.56 51.94 -42.67
C ALA A 456 -6.89 52.18 -43.41
N GLU A 457 -7.88 51.30 -43.25
CA GLU A 457 -9.24 51.45 -43.77
C GLU A 457 -9.91 52.70 -43.20
N ASN A 458 -9.90 52.90 -41.87
CA ASN A 458 -10.46 54.10 -41.26
C ASN A 458 -9.76 55.38 -41.75
N LYS A 459 -8.43 55.33 -41.94
CA LYS A 459 -7.69 56.46 -42.54
C LYS A 459 -8.14 56.71 -43.97
N LEU A 460 -8.31 55.64 -44.76
CA LEU A 460 -8.79 55.74 -46.13
C LEU A 460 -10.21 56.31 -46.18
N GLU A 461 -11.11 55.86 -45.31
CA GLU A 461 -12.47 56.40 -45.15
C GLU A 461 -12.42 57.89 -44.81
N THR A 462 -11.63 58.32 -43.83
CA THR A 462 -11.49 59.75 -43.51
C THR A 462 -10.92 60.58 -44.66
N LEU A 463 -9.97 60.03 -45.42
CA LEU A 463 -9.43 60.69 -46.61
C LEU A 463 -10.46 60.75 -47.73
N GLN A 464 -11.31 59.73 -47.86
CA GLN A 464 -12.39 59.68 -48.84
C GLN A 464 -13.51 60.66 -48.49
N ASP A 465 -13.87 60.81 -47.23
CA ASP A 465 -14.79 61.86 -46.75
C ASP A 465 -14.22 63.26 -47.01
N GLN A 466 -12.93 63.46 -46.75
CA GLN A 466 -12.25 64.72 -47.08
C GLN A 466 -12.24 64.98 -48.59
N LEU A 467 -11.97 63.96 -49.40
CA LEU A 467 -11.99 64.05 -50.85
C LEU A 467 -13.38 64.44 -51.35
N THR A 468 -14.43 63.74 -50.91
CA THR A 468 -15.82 64.02 -51.32
C THR A 468 -16.28 65.41 -50.87
N HIS A 469 -15.86 65.88 -49.68
CA HIS A 469 -16.09 67.25 -49.24
C HIS A 469 -15.41 68.26 -50.18
N LEU A 470 -14.13 68.07 -50.49
CA LEU A 470 -13.37 68.94 -51.40
C LEU A 470 -13.92 68.91 -52.83
N GLU A 471 -14.36 67.76 -53.32
CA GLU A 471 -15.07 67.61 -54.59
C GLU A 471 -16.38 68.41 -54.56
N GLY A 472 -17.13 68.36 -53.45
CA GLY A 472 -18.34 69.17 -53.24
C GLY A 472 -18.05 70.68 -53.23
N GLU A 473 -16.99 71.11 -52.55
CA GLU A 473 -16.54 72.51 -52.56
C GLU A 473 -16.14 72.95 -53.97
N LEU A 474 -15.40 72.12 -54.70
CA LEU A 474 -15.00 72.39 -56.08
C LEU A 474 -16.21 72.57 -56.99
N VAL A 475 -17.18 71.65 -56.92
CA VAL A 475 -18.44 71.73 -57.68
C VAL A 475 -19.22 72.99 -57.30
N SER A 476 -19.30 73.34 -56.01
CA SER A 476 -19.95 74.58 -55.57
C SER A 476 -19.24 75.83 -56.10
N GLY A 477 -17.90 75.79 -56.18
CA GLY A 477 -17.07 76.82 -56.76
C GLY A 477 -17.27 76.96 -58.28
N ASP A 478 -17.42 75.85 -59.01
CA ASP A 478 -17.77 75.85 -60.43
C ASP A 478 -19.13 76.52 -60.67
N VAL A 479 -20.16 76.14 -59.89
CA VAL A 479 -21.49 76.75 -59.98
C VAL A 479 -21.45 78.26 -59.69
N LEU A 480 -20.67 78.69 -58.69
CA LEU A 480 -20.47 80.12 -58.39
C LEU A 480 -19.76 80.86 -59.54
N ARG A 481 -18.72 80.26 -60.13
CA ARG A 481 -18.03 80.82 -61.30
C ARG A 481 -18.98 80.97 -62.49
N ASP A 482 -19.81 79.98 -62.76
CA ASP A 482 -20.79 80.03 -63.84
C ASP A 482 -21.84 81.12 -63.62
N ASN A 483 -22.35 81.28 -62.39
CA ASN A 483 -23.26 82.37 -62.04
C ASN A 483 -22.62 83.76 -62.23
N LEU A 484 -21.37 83.94 -61.81
CA LEU A 484 -20.63 85.18 -62.02
C LEU A 484 -20.38 85.46 -63.50
N ASN A 485 -20.03 84.43 -64.28
CA ASN A 485 -19.89 84.53 -65.73
C ASN A 485 -21.22 84.92 -66.40
N PHE A 486 -22.34 84.36 -65.95
CA PHE A 486 -23.67 84.70 -66.44
C PHE A 486 -24.01 86.19 -66.19
N GLU A 487 -23.78 86.69 -64.97
CA GLU A 487 -23.96 88.12 -64.66
C GLU A 487 -23.00 89.01 -65.47
N LYS A 488 -21.73 88.63 -65.62
CA LYS A 488 -20.77 89.35 -66.48
C LYS A 488 -21.27 89.44 -67.93
N GLN A 489 -21.82 88.37 -68.49
CA GLN A 489 -22.41 88.38 -69.84
C GLN A 489 -23.62 89.30 -69.94
N LYS A 490 -24.46 89.36 -68.91
CA LYS A 490 -25.60 90.30 -68.84
C LYS A 490 -25.13 91.77 -68.81
N TYR A 491 -24.10 92.10 -68.03
CA TYR A 491 -23.52 93.44 -68.00
C TYR A 491 -22.80 93.80 -69.30
N LEU A 492 -22.09 92.87 -69.92
CA LEU A 492 -21.47 93.08 -71.25
C LEU A 492 -22.53 93.43 -72.29
N LYS A 493 -23.65 92.69 -72.34
CA LYS A 493 -24.79 93.01 -73.23
C LYS A 493 -25.37 94.41 -72.95
N PHE A 494 -25.47 94.82 -71.70
CA PHE A 494 -25.91 96.18 -71.34
C PHE A 494 -24.92 97.25 -71.82
N LEU A 495 -23.61 97.01 -71.65
CA LEU A 495 -22.56 97.92 -72.14
C LEU A 495 -22.52 97.98 -73.67
N ASP A 496 -22.77 96.88 -74.37
CA ASP A 496 -22.90 96.88 -75.83
C ASP A 496 -24.06 97.78 -76.27
N GLN A 497 -25.24 97.63 -75.66
CA GLN A 497 -26.39 98.49 -75.92
C GLN A 497 -26.10 99.98 -75.64
N LEU A 498 -25.38 100.27 -74.55
CA LEU A 498 -25.03 101.65 -74.20
C LEU A 498 -23.97 102.24 -75.15
N SER A 499 -23.00 101.42 -75.55
CA SER A 499 -21.97 101.80 -76.54
C SER A 499 -22.61 102.12 -77.90
N GLU A 500 -23.61 101.34 -78.32
CA GLU A 500 -24.42 101.60 -79.52
C GLU A 500 -25.14 102.94 -79.45
N LYS A 501 -25.86 103.20 -78.36
CA LYS A 501 -26.54 104.49 -78.17
C LYS A 501 -25.57 105.68 -78.15
N MET A 502 -24.34 105.49 -77.68
CA MET A 502 -23.30 106.51 -77.61
C MET A 502 -22.46 106.64 -78.89
N LYS A 503 -22.70 105.79 -79.90
CA LYS A 503 -21.93 105.66 -81.16
C LYS A 503 -20.46 105.30 -80.93
N LEU A 504 -20.20 104.39 -80.00
CA LEU A 504 -18.88 103.85 -79.66
C LEU A 504 -18.66 102.41 -80.14
N ASP A 505 -19.58 101.86 -80.95
CA ASP A 505 -19.62 100.43 -81.33
C ASP A 505 -18.28 99.86 -81.80
N GLN A 506 -17.62 100.56 -82.72
CA GLN A 506 -16.34 100.12 -83.29
C GLN A 506 -15.22 100.09 -82.23
N MET A 507 -15.22 101.04 -81.29
CA MET A 507 -14.24 101.11 -80.20
C MET A 507 -14.57 100.08 -79.11
N ALA A 508 -15.85 99.90 -78.79
CA ALA A 508 -16.29 98.93 -77.80
C ALA A 508 -15.93 97.48 -78.20
N ALA A 509 -15.98 97.13 -79.49
CA ALA A 509 -15.63 95.79 -79.97
C ALA A 509 -14.20 95.34 -79.60
N GLU A 510 -13.25 96.27 -79.52
CA GLU A 510 -11.82 95.99 -79.27
C GLU A 510 -11.40 96.15 -77.79
N LEU A 511 -12.28 96.74 -76.96
CA LEU A 511 -12.00 97.01 -75.55
C LEU A 511 -12.54 95.90 -74.63
N GLY A 512 -11.78 95.56 -73.58
CA GLY A 512 -12.23 94.69 -72.49
C GLY A 512 -13.32 95.35 -71.62
N PHE A 513 -14.03 94.57 -70.80
CA PHE A 513 -15.17 95.03 -69.97
C PHE A 513 -14.89 96.34 -69.23
N ASP A 514 -13.77 96.43 -68.51
CA ASP A 514 -13.40 97.62 -67.73
C ASP A 514 -13.17 98.85 -68.63
N MET A 515 -12.46 98.67 -69.74
CA MET A 515 -12.17 99.76 -70.67
C MET A 515 -13.41 100.23 -71.44
N ARG A 516 -14.40 99.36 -71.68
CA ARG A 516 -15.69 99.75 -72.27
C ARG A 516 -16.45 100.72 -71.35
N LEU A 517 -16.45 100.45 -70.05
CA LEU A 517 -17.07 101.33 -69.06
C LEU A 517 -16.41 102.71 -69.06
N ASP A 518 -15.08 102.76 -69.04
CA ASP A 518 -14.30 104.01 -69.10
C ASP A 518 -14.55 104.79 -70.41
N ALA A 519 -14.65 104.10 -71.55
CA ALA A 519 -14.94 104.73 -72.84
C ALA A 519 -16.33 105.38 -72.87
N VAL A 520 -17.35 104.70 -72.33
CA VAL A 520 -18.71 105.25 -72.20
C VAL A 520 -18.74 106.48 -71.28
N LEU A 521 -18.04 106.42 -70.14
CA LEU A 521 -17.93 107.55 -69.22
C LEU A 521 -17.27 108.76 -69.90
N ALA A 522 -16.14 108.57 -70.57
CA ALA A 522 -15.45 109.64 -71.28
C ALA A 522 -16.31 110.28 -72.39
N ARG A 523 -17.10 109.47 -73.11
CA ARG A 523 -18.04 109.95 -74.13
C ARG A 523 -19.20 110.74 -73.52
N THR A 524 -19.70 110.32 -72.38
CA THR A 524 -20.75 111.04 -71.64
C THR A 524 -20.25 112.41 -71.20
N GLU A 525 -19.05 112.48 -70.61
CA GLU A 525 -18.42 113.76 -70.27
C GLU A 525 -18.22 114.67 -71.49
N GLN A 526 -17.82 114.11 -72.63
CA GLN A 526 -17.68 114.85 -73.88
C GLN A 526 -19.01 115.47 -74.34
N LEU A 527 -20.10 114.71 -74.34
CA LEU A 527 -21.42 115.20 -74.73
C LEU A 527 -21.91 116.31 -73.80
N VAL A 528 -21.73 116.15 -72.49
CA VAL A 528 -22.08 117.19 -71.50
C VAL A 528 -21.30 118.48 -71.75
N ARG A 529 -20.00 118.40 -72.10
CA ARG A 529 -19.21 119.60 -72.45
C ARG A 529 -19.73 120.28 -73.72
N LEU A 530 -20.11 119.51 -74.75
CA LEU A 530 -20.66 120.05 -75.99
C LEU A 530 -22.01 120.76 -75.75
N GLU A 531 -22.91 120.16 -74.96
CA GLU A 531 -24.18 120.79 -74.59
C GLU A 531 -23.98 122.07 -73.77
N SER A 532 -23.06 122.06 -72.80
CA SER A 532 -22.73 123.24 -72.00
C SER A 532 -22.24 124.40 -72.88
N ASN A 533 -21.35 124.12 -73.84
CA ASN A 533 -20.87 125.12 -74.79
C ASN A 533 -22.00 125.69 -75.67
N ALA A 534 -22.88 124.85 -76.19
CA ALA A 534 -24.03 125.30 -76.98
C ALA A 534 -25.00 126.18 -76.16
N VAL A 535 -25.21 125.84 -74.89
CA VAL A 535 -26.01 126.66 -73.96
C VAL A 535 -25.37 128.03 -73.73
N ILE A 536 -24.04 128.09 -73.55
CA ILE A 536 -23.31 129.35 -73.39
C ILE A 536 -23.42 130.22 -74.66
N GLU A 537 -23.29 129.62 -75.83
CA GLU A 537 -23.40 130.32 -77.11
C GLU A 537 -24.82 130.87 -77.32
N ASN A 538 -25.86 130.06 -77.06
CA ASN A 538 -27.26 130.49 -77.08
C ASN A 538 -27.54 131.63 -76.09
N LYS A 539 -27.00 131.55 -74.87
CA LYS A 539 -27.10 132.63 -73.87
C LYS A 539 -26.46 133.93 -74.39
N THR A 540 -25.34 133.83 -75.10
CA THR A 540 -24.63 134.97 -75.69
C THR A 540 -25.45 135.60 -76.82
N ILE A 541 -26.03 134.78 -77.71
CA ILE A 541 -26.93 135.24 -78.79
C ILE A 541 -28.17 135.94 -78.21
N ALA A 542 -28.82 135.33 -77.20
CA ALA A 542 -29.97 135.92 -76.53
C ALA A 542 -29.64 137.28 -75.92
N HIS A 543 -28.48 137.42 -75.26
CA HIS A 543 -28.07 138.68 -74.66
C HIS A 543 -27.79 139.79 -75.70
N ASN A 544 -27.26 139.43 -76.87
CA ASN A 544 -27.07 140.37 -77.99
C ASN A 544 -28.41 140.83 -78.59
N LEU A 545 -29.38 139.93 -78.75
CA LEU A 545 -30.73 140.28 -79.20
C LEU A 545 -31.44 141.20 -78.20
N GLN A 546 -31.33 140.92 -76.90
CA GLN A 546 -31.89 141.74 -75.84
C GLN A 546 -31.31 143.17 -75.85
N ARG A 547 -30.00 143.33 -76.10
CA ARG A 547 -29.36 144.65 -76.29
C ARG A 547 -29.89 145.41 -77.51
N LYS A 548 -30.05 144.75 -78.66
CA LYS A 548 -30.63 145.36 -79.87
C LYS A 548 -32.09 145.79 -79.66
N LEU A 549 -32.85 145.00 -78.92
CA LEU A 549 -34.25 145.32 -78.59
C LEU A 549 -34.34 146.55 -77.68
N LYS A 550 -33.46 146.67 -76.67
CA LYS A 550 -33.39 147.84 -75.79
C LYS A 550 -33.09 149.13 -76.56
N THR A 551 -32.13 149.11 -77.47
CA THR A 551 -31.76 150.29 -78.29
C THR A 551 -32.86 150.70 -79.26
N GLN A 552 -33.60 149.76 -79.85
CA GLN A 552 -34.78 150.06 -80.68
C GLN A 552 -35.91 150.68 -79.85
N LYS A 553 -36.13 150.20 -78.63
CA LYS A 553 -37.14 150.73 -77.70
C LYS A 553 -36.84 152.18 -77.30
N GLU A 554 -35.62 152.50 -76.91
CA GLU A 554 -35.19 153.87 -76.56
C GLU A 554 -35.35 154.86 -77.74
N ARG A 555 -35.06 154.41 -78.98
CA ARG A 555 -35.28 155.21 -80.20
C ARG A 555 -36.75 155.53 -80.45
N LEU A 556 -37.65 154.59 -80.15
CA LEU A 556 -39.09 154.77 -80.29
C LEU A 556 -39.61 155.76 -79.24
N GLU A 557 -39.22 155.56 -77.97
CA GLU A 557 -39.60 156.43 -76.85
C GLU A 557 -39.15 157.89 -77.08
N SER A 558 -37.95 158.10 -77.63
CA SER A 558 -37.47 159.44 -78.00
C SER A 558 -38.33 160.11 -79.09
N LYS A 559 -38.78 159.36 -80.10
CA LYS A 559 -39.70 159.88 -81.14
C LYS A 559 -41.10 160.15 -80.60
N GLU A 560 -41.60 159.30 -79.70
CA GLU A 560 -42.87 159.48 -78.99
C GLU A 560 -42.88 160.79 -78.18
N LEU A 561 -41.80 161.03 -77.43
CA LEU A 561 -41.61 162.26 -76.66
C LEU A 561 -41.63 163.51 -77.57
N HIS A 562 -40.99 163.41 -78.74
CA HIS A 562 -40.96 164.49 -79.72
C HIS A 562 -42.35 164.78 -80.30
N MET A 563 -43.15 163.74 -80.58
CA MET A 563 -44.55 163.89 -81.01
C MET A 563 -45.43 164.53 -79.93
N ASN A 564 -45.24 164.16 -78.66
CA ASN A 564 -46.03 164.74 -77.57
C ASN A 564 -45.73 166.24 -77.36
N LEU A 565 -44.46 166.64 -77.45
CA LEU A 565 -44.06 168.07 -77.41
C LEU A 565 -44.72 168.89 -78.53
N LEU A 566 -44.79 168.35 -79.74
CA LEU A 566 -45.45 169.02 -80.87
C LEU A 566 -46.97 169.15 -80.64
N ARG A 567 -47.63 168.11 -80.12
CA ARG A 567 -49.06 168.17 -79.76
C ARG A 567 -49.34 169.22 -78.69
N GLN A 568 -48.48 169.31 -77.67
CA GLN A 568 -48.62 170.27 -76.57
C GLN A 568 -48.43 171.73 -77.05
N LYS A 569 -47.52 171.94 -78.02
CA LYS A 569 -47.31 173.25 -78.65
C LYS A 569 -48.50 173.72 -79.48
N ILE A 570 -49.18 172.79 -80.16
CA ILE A 570 -50.41 173.08 -80.92
C ILE A 570 -51.53 173.51 -79.97
N ALA A 571 -51.74 172.79 -78.87
CA ALA A 571 -52.76 173.13 -77.87
C ALA A 571 -52.54 174.52 -77.25
N GLN A 572 -51.29 174.88 -76.90
CA GLN A 572 -50.96 176.22 -76.40
C GLN A 572 -51.31 177.33 -77.39
N LEU A 573 -51.05 177.12 -78.69
CA LEU A 573 -51.33 178.10 -79.73
C LEU A 573 -52.84 178.29 -79.97
N GLU A 574 -53.66 177.26 -79.72
CA GLU A 574 -55.13 177.36 -79.79
C GLU A 574 -55.72 178.11 -78.58
N GLU A 575 -55.20 177.89 -77.37
CA GLU A 575 -55.60 178.63 -76.16
C GLU A 575 -55.25 180.12 -76.26
N GLU A 576 -54.05 180.48 -76.73
CA GLU A 576 -53.66 181.89 -76.94
C GLU A 576 -54.59 182.61 -77.93
N LYS A 577 -55.08 181.91 -78.95
CA LYS A 577 -56.03 182.45 -79.92
C LYS A 577 -57.39 182.71 -79.27
N GLN A 578 -57.89 181.79 -78.45
CA GLN A 578 -59.16 181.95 -77.75
C GLN A 578 -59.13 183.10 -76.73
N ALA A 579 -58.03 183.24 -75.99
CA ALA A 579 -57.82 184.33 -75.03
C ALA A 579 -57.84 185.72 -75.69
N ARG A 580 -57.25 185.85 -76.90
CA ARG A 580 -57.28 187.11 -77.67
C ARG A 580 -58.68 187.49 -78.15
N THR A 581 -59.53 186.52 -78.52
CA THR A 581 -60.94 186.77 -78.86
C THR A 581 -61.77 187.21 -77.65
N ALA A 582 -61.52 186.66 -76.46
CA ALA A 582 -62.23 187.06 -75.24
C ALA A 582 -61.92 188.52 -74.84
N LEU A 583 -60.65 188.93 -74.94
CA LEU A 583 -60.22 190.30 -74.67
C LEU A 583 -60.81 191.33 -75.65
N ALA A 584 -61.14 190.93 -76.89
CA ALA A 584 -61.81 191.80 -77.85
C ALA A 584 -63.28 192.07 -77.45
N VAL A 585 -63.97 191.07 -76.86
CA VAL A 585 -65.36 191.21 -76.40
C VAL A 585 -65.46 192.15 -75.17
N GLU A 586 -64.52 192.04 -74.21
CA GLU A 586 -64.45 192.97 -73.07
C GLU A 586 -64.20 194.42 -73.50
N ARG A 587 -63.43 194.61 -74.58
CA ARG A 587 -63.19 195.93 -75.18
C ARG A 587 -64.49 196.56 -75.70
N ASP A 588 -65.45 195.77 -76.18
CA ASP A 588 -66.69 196.28 -76.74
C ASP A 588 -67.78 196.56 -75.68
N GLU A 589 -67.84 195.78 -74.59
CA GLU A 589 -68.75 196.02 -73.46
C GLU A 589 -68.36 197.26 -72.63
N ALA A 590 -67.06 197.47 -72.42
CA ALA A 590 -66.53 198.66 -71.76
C ALA A 590 -66.85 199.94 -72.58
N ASN A 591 -66.78 199.88 -73.91
CA ASN A 591 -67.12 201.02 -74.76
C ASN A 591 -68.64 201.33 -74.76
N LEU A 592 -69.49 200.33 -74.54
CA LEU A 592 -70.95 200.47 -74.47
C LEU A 592 -71.41 201.12 -73.15
N THR A 593 -70.74 200.83 -72.04
CA THR A 593 -71.02 201.41 -70.72
C THR A 593 -70.60 202.88 -70.64
N ILE A 594 -69.45 203.23 -71.22
CA ILE A 594 -68.96 204.61 -71.27
C ILE A 594 -69.93 205.50 -72.06
N ARG A 595 -70.43 205.06 -73.23
CA ARG A 595 -71.42 205.81 -74.01
C ARG A 595 -72.75 206.04 -73.27
N LYS A 596 -73.17 205.12 -72.39
CA LYS A 596 -74.37 205.27 -71.54
C LYS A 596 -74.17 206.29 -70.42
N LEU A 597 -72.97 206.33 -69.83
CA LEU A 597 -72.61 207.30 -68.79
C LEU A 597 -72.48 208.72 -69.36
N GLN A 598 -71.94 208.85 -70.58
CA GLN A 598 -71.86 210.14 -71.29
C GLN A 598 -73.24 210.75 -71.55
N LYS A 599 -74.25 209.97 -71.97
CA LYS A 599 -75.64 210.45 -72.13
C LYS A 599 -76.34 210.82 -70.81
N LYS A 600 -75.95 210.22 -69.69
CA LYS A 600 -76.48 210.60 -68.36
C LYS A 600 -75.91 211.93 -67.88
N ALA A 601 -74.62 212.17 -68.14
CA ALA A 601 -73.97 213.42 -67.79
C ALA A 601 -74.58 214.62 -68.55
N GLU A 602 -74.85 214.48 -69.86
CA GLU A 602 -75.51 215.51 -70.66
C GLU A 602 -76.94 215.85 -70.19
N ARG A 603 -77.69 214.87 -69.65
CA ARG A 603 -79.03 215.12 -69.06
C ARG A 603 -78.96 215.87 -67.74
N LEU A 604 -78.03 215.48 -66.85
CA LEU A 604 -77.83 216.17 -65.58
C LEU A 604 -77.34 217.61 -65.78
N GLN A 605 -76.55 217.85 -66.83
CA GLN A 605 -76.11 219.19 -67.22
C GLN A 605 -77.25 220.06 -67.78
N LYS A 606 -78.34 219.45 -68.27
CA LYS A 606 -79.55 220.15 -68.74
C LYS A 606 -80.53 220.44 -67.59
N GLU A 607 -80.75 219.49 -66.68
CA GLU A 607 -81.60 219.68 -65.49
C GLU A 607 -81.04 220.75 -64.54
N LEU A 608 -79.71 220.84 -64.40
CA LEU A 608 -79.08 221.88 -63.58
C LEU A 608 -79.30 223.29 -64.16
N SER A 609 -79.38 223.37 -65.50
CA SER A 609 -79.64 224.62 -66.21
C SER A 609 -81.12 225.02 -66.20
N GLU A 610 -82.06 224.08 -66.07
CA GLU A 610 -83.50 224.36 -65.88
C GLU A 610 -83.80 224.76 -64.42
N SER A 611 -83.07 224.19 -63.45
CA SER A 611 -83.10 224.67 -62.06
C SER A 611 -82.49 226.06 -61.86
N ARG A 612 -81.65 226.53 -62.81
CA ARG A 612 -81.22 227.92 -62.90
C ARG A 612 -82.41 228.87 -62.78
N GLU A 613 -83.50 228.60 -63.47
CA GLU A 613 -84.53 229.61 -63.74
C GLU A 613 -85.65 229.62 -62.71
N SER A 614 -85.98 228.47 -62.11
CA SER A 614 -87.08 228.42 -61.14
C SER A 614 -86.73 229.07 -59.80
N ASN A 615 -85.46 229.06 -59.39
CA ASN A 615 -85.06 229.63 -58.11
C ASN A 615 -84.96 231.16 -58.18
N THR A 616 -84.61 231.67 -59.35
CA THR A 616 -84.75 233.10 -59.67
C THR A 616 -86.21 233.56 -59.72
N GLU A 617 -87.18 232.64 -59.91
CA GLU A 617 -88.61 232.95 -60.01
C GLU A 617 -89.40 232.76 -58.69
N LEU A 618 -89.13 231.71 -57.91
CA LEU A 618 -89.87 231.41 -56.67
C LEU A 618 -89.51 232.34 -55.51
N LYS A 619 -88.31 232.94 -55.50
CA LYS A 619 -87.98 233.98 -54.52
C LYS A 619 -88.58 235.34 -54.87
N ALA A 620 -89.02 235.54 -56.11
CA ALA A 620 -89.90 236.65 -56.43
C ALA A 620 -91.34 236.42 -55.88
N LYS A 621 -91.80 235.17 -55.68
CA LYS A 621 -93.19 234.83 -55.27
C LYS A 621 -93.43 234.62 -53.77
N LEU A 622 -92.41 234.26 -52.98
CA LEU A 622 -92.59 234.15 -51.52
C LEU A 622 -92.68 235.54 -50.84
N ALA A 623 -92.46 236.60 -51.60
CA ALA A 623 -92.85 237.95 -51.25
C ALA A 623 -94.38 238.11 -51.04
N ASP A 624 -95.24 237.15 -51.46
CA ASP A 624 -96.69 237.40 -51.63
C ASP A 624 -97.70 236.61 -50.76
N THR A 625 -97.36 235.53 -50.03
CA THR A 625 -98.43 234.69 -49.41
C THR A 625 -98.15 234.21 -47.99
N ASN A 626 -99.24 234.13 -47.22
CA ASN A 626 -99.42 233.55 -45.89
C ASN A 626 -99.24 234.54 -44.73
N GLU A 627 -100.11 235.53 -44.50
CA GLU A 627 -101.49 235.87 -44.92
C GLU A 627 -102.68 234.93 -44.57
N LEU A 628 -102.90 233.76 -45.17
CA LEU A 628 -104.28 233.23 -45.28
C LEU A 628 -104.67 231.97 -44.47
N LYS A 629 -103.89 231.52 -43.48
CA LYS A 629 -104.19 230.26 -42.73
C LYS A 629 -105.34 230.33 -41.70
N ALA A 630 -106.39 231.06 -42.05
CA ALA A 630 -107.75 230.64 -41.72
C ALA A 630 -107.94 229.14 -42.08
N SER A 631 -108.88 228.37 -41.56
CA SER A 631 -110.20 228.77 -41.10
C SER A 631 -110.83 227.68 -40.26
N ALA A 632 -110.87 226.45 -40.72
CA ALA A 632 -111.91 225.55 -40.26
C ALA A 632 -111.40 224.13 -40.59
N GLN A 633 -112.05 223.05 -40.21
CA GLN A 633 -113.47 222.88 -40.05
C GLN A 633 -113.59 221.90 -38.88
N LEU A 634 -114.21 222.30 -37.76
CA LEU A 634 -115.67 222.35 -37.58
C LEU A 634 -116.29 221.09 -38.17
N HIS A 635 -116.66 220.13 -37.31
CA HIS A 635 -118.06 219.87 -36.90
C HIS A 635 -118.83 219.12 -38.01
N PHE A 636 -119.88 218.33 -37.84
CA PHE A 636 -120.83 217.91 -36.80
C PHE A 636 -121.45 216.62 -37.38
N LEU A 637 -122.28 215.87 -36.64
CA LEU A 637 -123.67 215.56 -37.05
C LEU A 637 -124.30 214.56 -36.04
N VAL A 638 -125.48 214.93 -35.52
CA VAL A 638 -126.72 214.10 -35.34
C VAL A 638 -126.67 212.98 -34.26
N ALA A 639 -127.64 212.68 -33.37
CA ALA A 639 -129.13 212.75 -33.34
C ALA A 639 -129.77 213.91 -32.52
N PHE A 640 -131.06 214.17 -32.81
CA PHE A 640 -131.90 215.36 -32.50
C PHE A 640 -131.22 216.66 -32.97
N CYS A 641 -131.86 217.60 -33.65
CA CYS A 641 -133.10 217.61 -34.39
C CYS A 641 -132.91 218.56 -35.57
#